data_AF-T0K141-F1
#
_entry.id   AF-T0K141-F1
#
_cell.length_a   1.000
_cell.length_b   1.000
_cell.length_c   1.000
_cell.angle_alpha   90.00
_cell.angle_beta   90.00
_cell.angle_gamma   90.00
#
_symmetry.space_group_name_H-M   'P 1'
#
loop_
_entity.id
_entity.type
_entity.pdbx_description
1 polymer ?
#
loop_
_entity_poly.entity_id
_entity_poly.type
_entity_poly.pdbx_seq_one_letter_code
_entity_poly.pdbx_strand_id
1 'polypeptide(L)'
;MAPHDTDSRTSAPGANDYFTGSYGRPSTKPFTTKENDAYPIETPMDIRPTPDSHHGLLSDAAFSSEKSSAKGGGNSIHRVENARWRPVWLRPVTLSTFLALFIALTIVLPVMLWYSQENDGLVRTRENLVYLWRFGPTAILTIISLFWARVEIQAIRYMPWIAYHRAQEQGRNEDIYNLDYTAMLSPAILFRSLKRKHYFVFLICFVSLVLKIQIVLAPSLYSLAAIRVSEPAEVQVLNSFNTTAPATTYTEGSAYYMAKALVNFDMRFPFGVNENLAYQTFKFSNGTARGTTSSPLSVDVDGYFSKIDCLKMEDYTASAPVVSSFNYHTFNVSLTFPGCDAQVPVISDRILWDKNKTAKEQTTGNWVVTNSVGKPCPNLPQQFNQSLYYAARFGGSTKNASQPDFLNVAAVLCTSTGWVSKVRVVDDGVSPNVTELPNEVKTPVTADLWTMLNSAMPEAGGRWGTTGIGRVAGPIDSLSQFRGESLAVAVNVSNPLLYTNEILEFAVLNMSQALGPLLGHYRLRVDDESQPAVTGSTVDSVSKLVVNQWVCWTMAALFALLSLVVASVLIRHTSRTAVWYRDPATILGNMIFFKEHPVLADNVTNSTSSTVWSQCDFTPLVLRTWARGLSALLTFAIVVGLLYALRVSEASQGLATVTEEGYLHLLWTSIPALVMLGVSLYTSCCDFAYRGLAILSCLSTRSCSARDLDVSLMDMLGLRALYLSLRKRVWAVTLSQSLAITCAFLTTLVSVIFTVESIPDSHNIQLQQESWFGSTEIGRGLDGLSLSRSNRQLLSSLVTRQGEASLAYPKNTYDDLVFPVLGGVDTVAVSPNTTITATVPAAKLHPMECFKVPDSEYNINITNWVEETKYYEAIITQPFSCPNGTTAELLNRLDMGVATNRLGVSYMADVFYSPQNTADINMACSLGVNATDYEYASWRYQTYAWGKFSTEKNGFDYFSMWRCNYTWVEATTQVHLAANDGEYVLDPERPPQADLSTIKPWTPTLDIPQVDQQFTNIQVGDAYPQLAVADLLAGWIGEQFKALIEPFGKLPLEALGDASQDEEILQGLQHNYGLVAAQLVNIENRYNLTSRSRNAAPPDELPSLEAVVSDNRRRRLVQNATVTYILVAILVAVALTHISAVLSVVTKRMVGRNWPFHLDVKGLAPDGFHSMATMGVLLRGSNASDHLPESTQLLSTDELHGRLSDVNFRLGWFQRALGQARIFTIGVKGDGDFQYLGGKTAKVDDGGTL
;
A
#
# COMPACT_ATOMS: atom_id res chain seq x y z
N MET A 1 -60.27 -0.69 24.18
CA MET A 1 -61.59 -0.14 23.79
C MET A 1 -62.01 -0.77 22.46
N ALA A 2 -63.30 -0.82 22.18
CA ALA A 2 -63.92 -1.44 20.99
C ALA A 2 -65.27 -0.70 20.73
N PRO A 3 -66.10 -1.04 19.70
CA PRO A 3 -65.91 -1.99 18.58
C PRO A 3 -66.36 -1.43 17.18
N HIS A 4 -66.47 -2.34 16.19
CA HIS A 4 -67.39 -2.35 15.01
C HIS A 4 -66.97 -1.80 13.63
N ASP A 5 -66.52 -2.73 12.77
CA ASP A 5 -67.20 -3.30 11.59
C ASP A 5 -68.06 -2.41 10.65
N THR A 6 -67.80 -2.48 9.33
CA THR A 6 -68.53 -3.40 8.41
C THR A 6 -67.93 -3.45 6.99
N ASP A 7 -68.14 -4.58 6.29
CA ASP A 7 -67.54 -4.94 4.99
C ASP A 7 -68.26 -4.38 3.74
N SER A 8 -67.51 -4.30 2.62
CA SER A 8 -68.02 -4.78 1.32
C SER A 8 -66.92 -5.26 0.36
N ARG A 9 -67.11 -6.45 -0.23
CA ARG A 9 -66.25 -7.16 -1.21
C ARG A 9 -66.22 -6.44 -2.60
N THR A 10 -65.44 -6.80 -3.63
CA THR A 10 -64.91 -8.12 -4.07
C THR A 10 -63.80 -8.01 -5.15
N SER A 11 -63.10 -9.14 -5.40
CA SER A 11 -62.45 -9.61 -6.65
C SER A 11 -61.17 -8.95 -7.21
N ALA A 12 -60.16 -9.81 -7.39
CA ALA A 12 -58.96 -9.66 -8.26
C ALA A 12 -59.22 -10.43 -9.61
N PRO A 13 -58.27 -10.99 -10.42
CA PRO A 13 -56.80 -11.14 -10.27
C PRO A 13 -55.90 -10.95 -11.54
N GLY A 14 -54.56 -10.99 -11.32
CA GLY A 14 -53.56 -11.50 -12.29
C GLY A 14 -53.07 -10.58 -13.42
N ALA A 15 -51.99 -10.90 -14.15
CA ALA A 15 -50.88 -11.84 -13.91
C ALA A 15 -49.71 -11.61 -14.92
N ASN A 16 -48.58 -12.31 -14.73
CA ASN A 16 -47.52 -12.66 -15.71
C ASN A 16 -46.55 -11.59 -16.30
N ASP A 17 -45.29 -11.68 -15.85
CA ASP A 17 -44.13 -12.18 -16.61
C ASP A 17 -43.32 -11.39 -17.68
N TYR A 18 -42.02 -11.26 -17.34
CA TYR A 18 -40.81 -11.57 -18.13
C TYR A 18 -40.25 -10.72 -19.31
N PHE A 19 -38.96 -10.39 -19.11
CA PHE A 19 -37.79 -10.47 -20.02
C PHE A 19 -37.25 -9.28 -20.87
N THR A 20 -35.90 -9.19 -20.81
CA THR A 20 -34.92 -8.67 -21.80
C THR A 20 -35.01 -7.22 -22.32
N GLY A 21 -34.40 -6.27 -21.60
CA GLY A 21 -32.99 -5.88 -21.82
C GLY A 21 -32.58 -4.94 -22.98
N SER A 22 -31.25 -4.68 -23.04
CA SER A 22 -30.46 -4.06 -24.14
C SER A 22 -30.22 -2.53 -24.16
N TYR A 23 -28.95 -2.14 -23.91
CA TYR A 23 -28.16 -1.00 -24.46
C TYR A 23 -28.72 0.45 -24.55
N GLY A 24 -27.93 1.46 -24.11
CA GLY A 24 -28.08 2.86 -24.59
C GLY A 24 -27.54 4.00 -23.70
N ARG A 25 -26.27 4.39 -23.86
CA ARG A 25 -25.72 5.71 -23.45
C ARG A 25 -25.88 6.73 -24.61
N PRO A 26 -25.67 8.07 -24.44
CA PRO A 26 -25.53 8.91 -23.23
C PRO A 26 -26.35 10.24 -23.29
N SER A 27 -26.21 11.16 -22.31
CA SER A 27 -25.61 12.52 -22.51
C SER A 27 -26.06 13.64 -21.53
N THR A 28 -25.08 14.44 -21.10
CA THR A 28 -25.13 15.90 -20.73
C THR A 28 -26.22 16.49 -19.81
N LYS A 29 -25.83 16.65 -18.53
CA LYS A 29 -25.60 17.94 -17.81
C LYS A 29 -26.81 18.86 -17.42
N PRO A 30 -26.62 19.81 -16.47
CA PRO A 30 -27.62 20.07 -15.42
C PRO A 30 -28.31 21.44 -15.52
N PHE A 31 -29.26 21.67 -14.60
CA PHE A 31 -29.77 23.00 -14.26
C PHE A 31 -29.72 23.29 -12.76
N THR A 32 -29.51 24.55 -12.42
CA THR A 32 -29.68 25.14 -11.09
C THR A 32 -30.90 26.06 -11.08
N THR A 33 -31.62 26.14 -9.96
CA THR A 33 -32.69 27.14 -9.78
C THR A 33 -32.62 27.83 -8.41
N LYS A 34 -32.73 29.16 -8.45
CA LYS A 34 -33.23 30.06 -7.42
C LYS A 34 -33.83 31.25 -8.19
N GLU A 35 -34.98 31.74 -7.78
CA GLU A 35 -35.84 32.59 -8.63
C GLU A 35 -36.56 33.68 -7.80
N ASN A 36 -37.31 34.54 -8.51
CA ASN A 36 -38.09 35.72 -8.11
C ASN A 36 -37.26 37.04 -8.12
N ASP A 37 -37.45 38.10 -8.92
CA ASP A 37 -38.58 38.73 -9.69
C ASP A 37 -39.09 40.04 -9.03
N ALA A 38 -39.52 41.10 -9.75
CA ALA A 38 -39.47 41.43 -11.19
C ALA A 38 -39.92 42.90 -11.52
N TYR A 39 -39.18 43.61 -12.42
CA TYR A 39 -39.61 44.65 -13.41
C TYR A 39 -40.47 45.88 -12.98
N PRO A 40 -40.91 46.83 -13.86
CA PRO A 40 -40.58 47.20 -15.27
C PRO A 40 -39.86 48.60 -15.41
N ILE A 41 -39.17 49.07 -16.47
CA ILE A 41 -39.27 49.14 -17.97
C ILE A 41 -39.85 50.48 -18.51
N GLU A 42 -39.08 51.21 -19.37
CA GLU A 42 -39.51 51.72 -20.69
C GLU A 42 -38.34 52.25 -21.57
N THR A 43 -38.54 52.40 -22.90
CA THR A 43 -37.54 52.75 -23.95
C THR A 43 -38.21 53.53 -25.11
N PRO A 44 -37.50 54.11 -26.13
CA PRO A 44 -37.21 53.37 -27.40
C PRO A 44 -36.01 53.86 -28.30
N MET A 45 -35.62 53.01 -29.29
CA MET A 45 -35.09 53.24 -30.68
C MET A 45 -34.12 54.42 -31.02
N ASP A 46 -33.15 54.37 -31.96
CA ASP A 46 -32.32 53.34 -32.67
C ASP A 46 -31.08 54.12 -33.27
N ILE A 47 -30.29 53.87 -34.33
CA ILE A 47 -30.23 52.93 -35.49
C ILE A 47 -28.75 52.69 -35.94
N ARG A 48 -28.55 51.80 -36.93
CA ARG A 48 -27.29 51.39 -37.64
C ARG A 48 -26.39 52.53 -38.18
N PRO A 49 -25.06 52.34 -38.48
CA PRO A 49 -24.45 51.10 -39.04
C PRO A 49 -23.01 50.69 -38.56
N THR A 50 -22.46 49.68 -39.25
CA THR A 50 -21.13 49.04 -39.18
C THR A 50 -20.00 49.80 -39.92
N PRO A 51 -18.71 49.38 -39.86
CA PRO A 51 -17.90 48.83 -38.74
C PRO A 51 -16.49 49.51 -38.60
N ASP A 52 -15.82 49.39 -37.44
CA ASP A 52 -14.40 48.91 -37.32
C ASP A 52 -13.68 49.22 -35.98
N SER A 53 -12.95 48.21 -35.49
CA SER A 53 -11.68 48.30 -34.74
C SER A 53 -11.58 48.79 -33.27
N HIS A 54 -10.59 48.18 -32.57
CA HIS A 54 -9.80 48.62 -31.40
C HIS A 54 -10.41 48.91 -30.00
N HIS A 55 -10.04 48.00 -29.08
CA HIS A 55 -9.52 48.22 -27.71
C HIS A 55 -10.19 49.24 -26.75
N GLY A 56 -10.76 48.70 -25.67
CA GLY A 56 -10.69 49.32 -24.34
C GLY A 56 -11.56 48.66 -23.28
N LEU A 57 -10.97 48.16 -22.18
CA LEU A 57 -11.42 48.34 -20.79
C LEU A 57 -10.73 47.39 -19.78
N LEU A 58 -9.94 47.97 -18.88
CA LEU A 58 -9.74 47.62 -17.46
C LEU A 58 -9.07 48.88 -16.84
N SER A 59 -9.46 49.42 -15.68
CA SER A 59 -10.67 49.24 -14.85
C SER A 59 -10.73 50.41 -13.84
N ASP A 60 -11.92 50.75 -13.34
CA ASP A 60 -12.13 51.92 -12.47
C ASP A 60 -11.53 51.82 -11.05
N ALA A 61 -11.32 52.99 -10.44
CA ALA A 61 -11.57 53.25 -9.01
C ALA A 61 -11.73 54.77 -8.77
N ALA A 62 -12.73 55.17 -7.97
CA ALA A 62 -13.10 56.57 -7.76
C ALA A 62 -12.74 57.13 -6.37
N PHE A 63 -12.84 58.46 -6.25
CA PHE A 63 -12.42 59.29 -5.11
C PHE A 63 -13.33 59.21 -3.87
N SER A 64 -12.75 59.31 -2.66
CA SER A 64 -13.15 60.25 -1.58
C SER A 64 -12.46 59.91 -0.24
N SER A 65 -12.49 60.73 0.82
CA SER A 65 -12.24 62.20 0.92
C SER A 65 -12.27 62.57 2.41
N GLU A 66 -11.27 63.28 2.92
CA GLU A 66 -11.45 64.10 4.13
C GLU A 66 -10.60 65.39 4.07
N LYS A 67 -11.04 66.44 4.79
CA LYS A 67 -10.55 67.81 4.63
C LYS A 67 -10.07 68.41 5.95
N SER A 68 -9.03 69.23 5.89
CA SER A 68 -8.91 70.44 6.72
C SER A 68 -8.50 71.63 5.84
N SER A 69 -8.56 72.85 6.38
CA SER A 69 -8.67 74.08 5.56
C SER A 69 -7.74 75.21 6.04
N ALA A 70 -7.05 75.87 5.11
CA ALA A 70 -6.54 77.23 5.30
C ALA A 70 -6.34 77.98 3.95
N LYS A 71 -6.76 79.24 3.95
CA LYS A 71 -6.77 80.22 2.84
C LYS A 71 -5.38 80.55 2.26
N GLY A 72 -5.34 80.95 0.99
CA GLY A 72 -4.24 81.76 0.41
C GLY A 72 -4.21 81.70 -1.12
N GLY A 73 -4.44 82.83 -1.80
CA GLY A 73 -4.43 82.91 -3.27
C GLY A 73 -3.16 83.59 -3.83
N GLY A 74 -2.73 83.19 -5.03
CA GLY A 74 -1.64 83.87 -5.76
C GLY A 74 -1.04 83.05 -6.90
N ASN A 75 -1.23 83.51 -8.13
CA ASN A 75 -0.51 83.17 -9.37
C ASN A 75 -0.23 81.68 -9.69
N SER A 76 -1.00 81.15 -10.63
CA SER A 76 -0.73 79.88 -11.33
C SER A 76 0.45 79.99 -12.31
N ILE A 77 1.68 79.81 -11.82
CA ILE A 77 2.79 79.40 -12.69
C ILE A 77 2.62 77.90 -12.94
N HIS A 78 2.53 77.49 -14.21
CA HIS A 78 2.59 76.07 -14.59
C HIS A 78 3.96 75.49 -14.24
N ARG A 79 4.06 74.89 -13.05
CA ARG A 79 5.25 74.17 -12.62
C ARG A 79 5.32 72.84 -13.37
N VAL A 80 6.12 72.79 -14.43
CA VAL A 80 6.41 71.54 -15.16
C VAL A 80 7.01 70.53 -14.16
N GLU A 81 6.28 69.46 -13.87
CA GLU A 81 6.82 68.37 -13.07
C GLU A 81 7.83 67.58 -13.92
N ASN A 82 9.10 67.69 -13.56
CA ASN A 82 10.21 67.11 -14.31
C ASN A 82 10.14 65.58 -14.32
N ALA A 83 9.56 65.01 -15.38
CA ALA A 83 9.40 63.58 -15.59
C ALA A 83 10.74 62.88 -15.81
N ARG A 84 11.45 62.56 -14.71
CA ARG A 84 12.72 61.83 -14.76
C ARG A 84 12.47 60.35 -15.10
N TRP A 85 12.97 59.92 -16.25
CA TRP A 85 12.95 58.54 -16.68
C TRP A 85 13.77 57.65 -15.72
N ARG A 86 13.20 56.48 -15.40
CA ARG A 86 13.81 55.46 -14.53
C ARG A 86 13.65 54.07 -15.18
N PRO A 87 14.74 53.27 -15.30
CA PRO A 87 14.66 51.88 -15.74
C PRO A 87 13.65 51.09 -14.90
N VAL A 88 12.74 50.36 -15.56
CA VAL A 88 11.53 49.82 -14.92
C VAL A 88 11.83 48.90 -13.72
N TRP A 89 12.86 48.06 -13.80
CA TRP A 89 13.21 47.11 -12.73
C TRP A 89 14.03 47.75 -11.60
N LEU A 90 14.60 48.95 -11.83
CA LEU A 90 15.33 49.75 -10.84
C LEU A 90 14.45 50.82 -10.15
N ARG A 91 13.12 50.73 -10.31
CA ARG A 91 12.17 51.60 -9.60
C ARG A 91 12.08 51.17 -8.13
N PRO A 92 11.80 52.10 -7.19
CA PRO A 92 11.65 51.74 -5.79
C PRO A 92 10.53 50.72 -5.59
N VAL A 93 9.42 50.83 -6.32
CA VAL A 93 8.29 49.87 -6.24
C VAL A 93 8.72 48.42 -6.54
N THR A 94 9.45 48.19 -7.63
CA THR A 94 9.88 46.82 -8.01
C THR A 94 10.91 46.25 -7.04
N LEU A 95 11.82 47.08 -6.53
CA LEU A 95 12.76 46.66 -5.50
C LEU A 95 12.06 46.40 -4.14
N SER A 96 11.04 47.19 -3.79
CA SER A 96 10.21 46.96 -2.60
C SER A 96 9.39 45.67 -2.69
N THR A 97 8.88 45.28 -3.87
CA THR A 97 8.21 43.98 -4.04
C THR A 97 9.17 42.80 -3.83
N PHE A 98 10.44 42.91 -4.26
CA PHE A 98 11.45 41.89 -3.93
C PHE A 98 11.82 41.89 -2.44
N LEU A 99 11.93 43.07 -1.80
CA LEU A 99 12.18 43.15 -0.36
C LEU A 99 11.06 42.49 0.45
N ALA A 100 9.80 42.80 0.15
CA ALA A 100 8.65 42.19 0.82
C ALA A 100 8.63 40.67 0.64
N LEU A 101 8.94 40.17 -0.56
CA LEU A 101 9.02 38.74 -0.86
C LEU A 101 10.15 38.04 -0.09
N PHE A 102 11.34 38.64 0.00
CA PHE A 102 12.45 38.05 0.77
C PHE A 102 12.20 38.08 2.28
N ILE A 103 11.54 39.12 2.81
CA ILE A 103 11.10 39.16 4.21
C ILE A 103 10.05 38.05 4.46
N ALA A 104 9.06 37.89 3.58
CA ALA A 104 8.06 36.84 3.69
C ALA A 104 8.70 35.44 3.70
N LEU A 105 9.63 35.15 2.78
CA LEU A 105 10.36 33.87 2.75
C LEU A 105 11.26 33.67 3.99
N THR A 106 11.80 34.74 4.56
CA THR A 106 12.58 34.70 5.82
C THR A 106 11.71 34.30 7.01
N ILE A 107 10.42 34.67 7.03
CA ILE A 107 9.48 34.36 8.12
C ILE A 107 8.82 32.99 7.92
N VAL A 108 8.39 32.69 6.69
CA VAL A 108 7.66 31.44 6.38
C VAL A 108 8.51 30.20 6.64
N LEU A 109 9.81 30.22 6.34
CA LEU A 109 10.67 29.04 6.51
C LEU A 109 10.83 28.61 7.99
N PRO A 110 11.18 29.49 8.96
CA PRO A 110 11.18 29.14 10.38
C PRO A 110 9.81 28.76 10.94
N VAL A 111 8.73 29.41 10.51
CA VAL A 111 7.36 29.05 10.93
C VAL A 111 6.99 27.65 10.44
N MET A 112 7.36 27.31 9.20
CA MET A 112 7.18 25.98 8.61
C MET A 112 8.01 24.91 9.34
N LEU A 113 9.24 25.23 9.75
CA LEU A 113 10.06 24.34 10.58
C LEU A 113 9.46 24.12 11.96
N TRP A 114 9.04 25.18 12.66
CA TRP A 114 8.39 25.04 13.98
C TRP A 114 7.12 24.20 13.90
N TYR A 115 6.22 24.49 12.94
CA TYR A 115 5.02 23.67 12.72
C TYR A 115 5.37 22.20 12.42
N SER A 116 6.42 21.96 11.64
CA SER A 116 6.94 20.61 11.34
C SER A 116 7.59 19.92 12.54
N GLN A 117 7.96 20.63 13.59
CA GLN A 117 8.51 20.06 14.83
C GLN A 117 7.40 19.80 15.87
N GLU A 118 6.37 20.65 15.91
CA GLU A 118 5.23 20.52 16.84
C GLU A 118 4.21 19.44 16.41
N ASN A 119 4.09 19.14 15.11
CA ASN A 119 3.08 18.22 14.55
C ASN A 119 3.68 16.94 13.94
N ASP A 120 4.94 16.62 14.26
CA ASP A 120 5.77 15.59 13.63
C ASP A 120 5.75 15.64 12.09
N GLY A 121 5.90 16.82 11.50
CA GLY A 121 5.81 17.03 10.05
C GLY A 121 4.69 17.97 9.63
N LEU A 122 4.64 18.27 8.33
CA LEU A 122 3.80 19.31 7.75
C LEU A 122 2.44 18.81 7.29
N VAL A 123 2.44 17.76 6.46
CA VAL A 123 1.29 17.25 5.70
C VAL A 123 1.49 15.73 5.51
N ARG A 124 0.40 14.96 5.57
CA ARG A 124 0.40 13.54 5.17
C ARG A 124 0.59 13.43 3.66
N THR A 125 1.62 12.72 3.20
CA THR A 125 1.99 12.69 1.77
C THR A 125 2.30 11.27 1.30
N ARG A 126 1.55 10.79 0.31
CA ARG A 126 1.89 9.57 -0.44
C ARG A 126 3.25 9.73 -1.11
N GLU A 127 4.02 8.65 -1.19
CA GLU A 127 5.40 8.68 -1.68
C GLU A 127 5.52 9.19 -3.13
N ASN A 128 4.51 8.91 -3.96
CA ASN A 128 4.43 9.42 -5.34
C ASN A 128 4.25 10.95 -5.45
N LEU A 129 3.95 11.67 -4.35
CA LEU A 129 3.85 13.13 -4.32
C LEU A 129 5.14 13.84 -3.85
N VAL A 130 6.19 13.11 -3.43
CA VAL A 130 7.50 13.69 -3.04
C VAL A 130 8.10 14.55 -4.16
N TYR A 131 7.86 14.16 -5.41
CA TYR A 131 8.28 14.90 -6.61
C TYR A 131 7.77 16.34 -6.62
N LEU A 132 6.51 16.56 -6.21
CA LEU A 132 5.90 17.90 -6.17
C LEU A 132 6.60 18.80 -5.14
N TRP A 133 6.95 18.26 -3.98
CA TRP A 133 7.56 19.01 -2.88
C TRP A 133 9.05 19.33 -3.12
N ARG A 134 9.78 18.53 -3.89
CA ARG A 134 11.16 18.88 -4.35
C ARG A 134 11.14 19.87 -5.53
N PHE A 135 10.16 19.76 -6.43
CA PHE A 135 10.04 20.62 -7.60
C PHE A 135 9.46 22.02 -7.28
N GLY A 136 8.49 22.12 -6.37
CA GLY A 136 7.78 23.36 -6.06
C GLY A 136 8.69 24.52 -5.61
N PRO A 137 9.48 24.37 -4.53
CA PRO A 137 10.36 25.44 -4.04
C PRO A 137 11.45 25.82 -5.05
N THR A 138 12.02 24.84 -5.76
CA THR A 138 13.06 25.08 -6.77
C THR A 138 12.49 25.88 -7.96
N ALA A 139 11.29 25.53 -8.44
CA ALA A 139 10.60 26.25 -9.51
C ALA A 139 10.18 27.68 -9.12
N ILE A 140 9.72 27.89 -7.89
CA ILE A 140 9.40 29.24 -7.38
C ILE A 140 10.67 30.11 -7.36
N LEU A 141 11.80 29.55 -6.91
CA LEU A 141 13.07 30.29 -6.84
C LEU A 141 13.72 30.55 -8.20
N THR A 142 13.58 29.65 -9.19
CA THR A 142 14.02 29.95 -10.57
C THR A 142 13.16 31.05 -11.21
N ILE A 143 11.85 31.08 -10.97
CA ILE A 143 10.97 32.17 -11.43
C ILE A 143 11.38 33.52 -10.80
N ILE A 144 11.63 33.56 -9.48
CA ILE A 144 12.13 34.76 -8.79
C ILE A 144 13.48 35.21 -9.36
N SER A 145 14.39 34.27 -9.62
CA SER A 145 15.70 34.53 -10.22
C SER A 145 15.60 35.07 -11.66
N LEU A 146 14.66 34.55 -12.49
CA LEU A 146 14.40 35.03 -13.85
C LEU A 146 13.89 36.48 -13.89
N PHE A 147 13.14 36.92 -12.87
CA PHE A 147 12.75 38.32 -12.71
C PHE A 147 13.90 39.17 -12.13
N TRP A 148 14.60 38.68 -11.10
CA TRP A 148 15.74 39.41 -10.51
C TRP A 148 16.89 39.63 -11.51
N ALA A 149 17.09 38.71 -12.45
CA ALA A 149 18.04 38.88 -13.55
C ALA A 149 17.79 40.16 -14.39
N ARG A 150 16.56 40.71 -14.40
CA ARG A 150 16.27 42.01 -15.04
C ARG A 150 16.77 43.19 -14.21
N VAL A 151 16.72 43.09 -12.88
CA VAL A 151 17.33 44.06 -11.95
C VAL A 151 18.86 44.06 -12.14
N GLU A 152 19.48 42.87 -12.20
CA GLU A 152 20.92 42.71 -12.48
C GLU A 152 21.32 43.31 -13.83
N ILE A 153 20.63 42.94 -14.93
CA ILE A 153 20.92 43.45 -16.28
C ILE A 153 20.82 44.98 -16.34
N GLN A 154 19.77 45.59 -15.77
CA GLN A 154 19.64 47.05 -15.77
C GLN A 154 20.70 47.71 -14.89
N ALA A 155 21.01 47.18 -13.71
CA ALA A 155 22.05 47.74 -12.85
C ALA A 155 23.43 47.73 -13.52
N ILE A 156 23.78 46.64 -14.21
CA ILE A 156 24.99 46.48 -15.01
C ILE A 156 25.02 47.48 -16.17
N ARG A 157 23.94 47.54 -16.97
CA ARG A 157 23.85 48.35 -18.21
C ARG A 157 23.91 49.85 -17.95
N TYR A 158 23.22 50.36 -16.92
CA TYR A 158 23.15 51.81 -16.66
C TYR A 158 24.31 52.34 -15.78
N MET A 159 25.16 51.47 -15.23
CA MET A 159 26.25 51.89 -14.34
C MET A 159 27.19 52.96 -14.92
N PRO A 160 27.56 53.01 -16.23
CA PRO A 160 28.43 54.07 -16.76
C PRO A 160 27.84 55.46 -16.58
N TRP A 161 26.54 55.64 -16.85
CA TRP A 161 25.84 56.91 -16.67
C TRP A 161 25.63 57.26 -15.19
N ILE A 162 25.40 56.28 -14.32
CA ILE A 162 25.33 56.48 -12.85
C ILE A 162 26.70 56.90 -12.30
N ALA A 163 27.79 56.27 -12.78
CA ALA A 163 29.15 56.57 -12.36
C ALA A 163 29.58 57.97 -12.82
N TYR A 164 29.31 58.32 -14.08
CA TYR A 164 29.66 59.63 -14.64
C TYR A 164 29.01 60.78 -13.89
N HIS A 165 27.67 60.73 -13.69
CA HIS A 165 26.95 61.78 -12.97
C HIS A 165 27.46 61.93 -11.53
N ARG A 166 27.75 60.81 -10.84
CA ARG A 166 28.31 60.83 -9.49
C ARG A 166 29.74 61.38 -9.44
N ALA A 167 30.55 61.16 -10.46
CA ALA A 167 31.90 61.71 -10.54
C ALA A 167 31.88 63.22 -10.82
N GLN A 168 30.90 63.69 -11.60
CA GLN A 168 30.59 65.11 -11.80
C GLN A 168 30.14 65.77 -10.47
N GLU A 169 29.24 65.14 -9.70
CA GLU A 169 28.87 65.58 -8.33
C GLU A 169 30.07 65.65 -7.37
N GLN A 170 31.11 64.84 -7.58
CA GLN A 170 32.24 64.68 -6.66
C GLN A 170 33.55 65.30 -7.15
N GLY A 171 33.55 65.98 -8.31
CA GLY A 171 34.74 66.63 -8.88
C GLY A 171 35.90 65.68 -9.22
N ARG A 172 35.60 64.44 -9.64
CA ARG A 172 36.64 63.40 -9.88
C ARG A 172 36.79 63.01 -11.34
N ASN A 173 38.00 63.20 -11.86
CA ASN A 173 38.42 62.66 -13.16
C ASN A 173 38.92 61.21 -12.99
N GLU A 174 38.00 60.25 -12.97
CA GLU A 174 38.31 58.81 -13.10
C GLU A 174 37.95 58.31 -14.53
N ASP A 175 38.61 57.26 -15.03
CA ASP A 175 38.39 56.67 -16.37
C ASP A 175 37.04 55.93 -16.52
N ILE A 176 35.96 56.67 -16.41
CA ILE A 176 34.58 56.16 -16.36
C ILE A 176 34.04 55.87 -17.77
N TYR A 177 34.48 56.61 -18.79
CA TYR A 177 33.96 56.49 -20.15
C TYR A 177 34.15 55.10 -20.76
N ASN A 178 35.22 54.39 -20.37
CA ASN A 178 35.56 53.03 -20.78
C ASN A 178 34.94 51.94 -19.88
N LEU A 179 33.88 52.25 -19.12
CA LEU A 179 33.18 51.29 -18.28
C LEU A 179 32.13 50.51 -19.09
N ASP A 180 32.31 49.20 -19.19
CA ASP A 180 31.28 48.27 -19.69
C ASP A 180 31.30 46.98 -18.85
N TYR A 181 30.32 46.81 -17.96
CA TYR A 181 30.15 45.55 -17.22
C TYR A 181 29.37 44.49 -18.01
N THR A 182 28.65 44.86 -19.07
CA THR A 182 27.85 43.92 -19.89
C THR A 182 28.74 42.96 -20.68
N ALA A 183 29.93 43.40 -21.09
CA ALA A 183 30.92 42.56 -21.76
C ALA A 183 31.60 41.51 -20.85
N MET A 184 31.35 41.50 -19.54
CA MET A 184 32.06 40.68 -18.55
C MET A 184 31.23 39.48 -18.04
N LEU A 185 31.92 38.41 -17.62
CA LEU A 185 31.29 37.28 -16.93
C LEU A 185 30.91 37.67 -15.48
N SER A 186 29.77 37.17 -14.98
CA SER A 186 29.20 37.53 -13.66
C SER A 186 30.19 37.49 -12.47
N PRO A 187 31.07 36.47 -12.31
CA PRO A 187 32.08 36.48 -11.24
C PRO A 187 33.10 37.63 -11.35
N ALA A 188 33.47 38.01 -12.58
CA ALA A 188 34.37 39.14 -12.83
C ALA A 188 33.67 40.48 -12.57
N ILE A 189 32.35 40.58 -12.79
CA ILE A 189 31.55 41.76 -12.42
C ILE A 189 31.57 41.97 -10.91
N LEU A 190 31.33 40.91 -10.12
CA LEU A 190 31.41 40.97 -8.65
C LEU A 190 32.78 41.49 -8.17
N PHE A 191 33.87 40.87 -8.60
CA PHE A 191 35.22 41.26 -8.18
C PHE A 191 35.60 42.68 -8.65
N ARG A 192 35.30 43.03 -9.91
CA ARG A 192 35.69 44.34 -10.49
C ARG A 192 34.78 45.49 -10.06
N SER A 193 33.52 45.23 -9.70
CA SER A 193 32.64 46.24 -9.09
C SER A 193 33.04 46.55 -7.65
N LEU A 194 33.39 45.53 -6.85
CA LEU A 194 33.95 45.72 -5.52
C LEU A 194 35.27 46.50 -5.57
N LYS A 195 36.22 46.08 -6.42
CA LYS A 195 37.52 46.78 -6.58
C LYS A 195 37.38 48.23 -7.05
N ARG A 196 36.38 48.55 -7.88
CA ARG A 196 36.05 49.94 -8.31
C ARG A 196 35.10 50.68 -7.36
N LYS A 197 34.80 50.15 -6.16
CA LYS A 197 33.86 50.76 -5.17
C LYS A 197 32.46 51.03 -5.74
N HIS A 198 32.08 50.29 -6.78
CA HIS A 198 30.78 50.36 -7.45
C HIS A 198 29.74 49.49 -6.72
N TYR A 199 29.53 49.81 -5.44
CA TYR A 199 28.74 48.99 -4.50
C TYR A 199 27.30 48.69 -4.97
N PHE A 200 26.69 49.56 -5.78
CA PHE A 200 25.36 49.34 -6.34
C PHE A 200 25.28 48.06 -7.20
N VAL A 201 26.21 47.92 -8.17
CA VAL A 201 26.29 46.72 -9.03
C VAL A 201 26.74 45.52 -8.22
N PHE A 202 27.72 45.70 -7.33
CA PHE A 202 28.20 44.62 -6.45
C PHE A 202 27.05 43.99 -5.63
N LEU A 203 26.24 44.82 -4.96
CA LEU A 203 25.12 44.35 -4.13
C LEU A 203 24.04 43.66 -4.96
N ILE A 204 23.70 44.16 -6.16
CA ILE A 204 22.67 43.55 -7.00
C ILE A 204 23.14 42.22 -7.62
N CYS A 205 24.39 42.13 -8.08
CA CYS A 205 24.99 40.85 -8.50
C CYS A 205 25.16 39.88 -7.32
N PHE A 206 25.36 40.37 -6.09
CA PHE A 206 25.45 39.53 -4.90
C PHE A 206 24.10 38.88 -4.56
N VAL A 207 22.98 39.61 -4.70
CA VAL A 207 21.63 39.01 -4.63
C VAL A 207 21.48 37.92 -5.69
N SER A 208 21.91 38.17 -6.93
CA SER A 208 21.87 37.16 -8.00
C SER A 208 22.72 35.92 -7.72
N LEU A 209 23.83 36.05 -6.99
CA LEU A 209 24.67 34.91 -6.57
C LEU A 209 23.96 34.10 -5.47
N VAL A 210 23.46 34.76 -4.43
CA VAL A 210 22.78 34.10 -3.32
C VAL A 210 21.49 33.42 -3.79
N LEU A 211 20.70 34.02 -4.68
CA LEU A 211 19.53 33.36 -5.29
C LEU A 211 19.89 32.06 -6.04
N LYS A 212 21.05 32.00 -6.69
CA LYS A 212 21.53 30.77 -7.37
C LYS A 212 21.95 29.69 -6.37
N ILE A 213 22.48 30.08 -5.21
CA ILE A 213 22.76 29.16 -4.09
C ILE A 213 21.43 28.62 -3.50
N GLN A 214 20.44 29.49 -3.26
CA GLN A 214 19.11 29.09 -2.77
C GLN A 214 18.44 28.03 -3.68
N ILE A 215 18.54 28.19 -5.00
CA ILE A 215 18.02 27.21 -5.97
C ILE A 215 18.68 25.83 -5.85
N VAL A 216 19.97 25.77 -5.49
CA VAL A 216 20.71 24.50 -5.30
C VAL A 216 20.42 23.86 -3.93
N LEU A 217 20.09 24.64 -2.90
CA LEU A 217 19.74 24.14 -1.57
C LEU A 217 18.28 23.64 -1.48
N ALA A 218 17.36 24.28 -2.19
CA ALA A 218 15.92 24.00 -2.15
C ALA A 218 15.47 22.53 -2.39
N PRO A 219 16.16 21.67 -3.20
CA PRO A 219 15.83 20.25 -3.30
C PRO A 219 15.91 19.47 -1.98
N SER A 220 16.76 19.95 -1.06
CA SER A 220 17.12 19.28 0.20
C SER A 220 16.34 19.82 1.40
N LEU A 221 15.37 20.72 1.17
CA LEU A 221 14.57 21.35 2.22
C LEU A 221 13.60 20.37 2.90
N TYR A 222 13.17 19.31 2.20
CA TYR A 222 12.20 18.34 2.70
C TYR A 222 12.66 16.88 2.58
N SER A 223 12.38 16.10 3.61
CA SER A 223 12.44 14.63 3.66
C SER A 223 11.05 14.03 3.89
N LEU A 224 10.92 12.71 3.74
CA LEU A 224 9.82 11.95 4.32
C LEU A 224 10.29 11.33 5.64
N ALA A 225 9.40 11.25 6.62
CA ALA A 225 9.52 10.36 7.77
C ALA A 225 8.22 9.54 7.90
N ALA A 226 8.34 8.26 8.26
CA ALA A 226 7.19 7.40 8.54
C ALA A 226 6.91 7.42 10.05
N ILE A 227 5.73 7.91 10.44
CA ILE A 227 5.36 8.14 11.84
C ILE A 227 4.06 7.40 12.13
N ARG A 228 4.02 6.67 13.25
CA ARG A 228 2.83 5.97 13.73
C ARG A 228 1.88 6.99 14.39
N VAL A 229 0.67 7.12 13.87
CA VAL A 229 -0.36 8.04 14.38
C VAL A 229 -1.56 7.20 14.81
N SER A 230 -2.05 7.42 16.04
CA SER A 230 -3.32 6.82 16.46
C SER A 230 -4.48 7.68 15.98
N GLU A 231 -5.44 7.07 15.29
CA GLU A 231 -6.59 7.76 14.70
C GLU A 231 -7.91 7.06 15.12
N PRO A 232 -8.97 7.80 15.47
CA PRO A 232 -10.24 7.21 15.86
C PRO A 232 -10.87 6.49 14.67
N ALA A 233 -11.31 5.25 14.91
CA ALA A 233 -11.94 4.39 13.92
C ALA A 233 -13.40 4.15 14.29
N GLU A 234 -14.29 4.21 13.31
CA GLU A 234 -15.69 3.78 13.47
C GLU A 234 -15.76 2.26 13.27
N VAL A 235 -16.29 1.55 14.25
CA VAL A 235 -16.26 0.09 14.33
C VAL A 235 -17.66 -0.48 14.52
N GLN A 236 -18.05 -1.45 13.70
CA GLN A 236 -19.28 -2.22 13.88
C GLN A 236 -18.95 -3.49 14.68
N VAL A 237 -19.66 -3.68 15.80
CA VAL A 237 -19.66 -4.93 16.56
C VAL A 237 -20.65 -5.91 15.90
N LEU A 238 -20.30 -7.19 15.82
CA LEU A 238 -21.00 -8.17 14.98
C LEU A 238 -21.94 -9.10 15.74
N ASN A 239 -21.72 -9.29 17.03
CA ASN A 239 -22.44 -10.24 17.87
C ASN A 239 -22.58 -9.74 19.31
N SER A 240 -23.51 -10.32 20.05
CA SER A 240 -23.72 -10.13 21.47
C SER A 240 -23.71 -11.47 22.21
N PHE A 241 -23.56 -11.45 23.55
CA PHE A 241 -23.60 -12.66 24.37
C PHE A 241 -25.03 -12.88 24.90
N ASN A 242 -25.68 -13.95 24.43
CA ASN A 242 -26.94 -14.44 24.97
C ASN A 242 -26.71 -15.09 26.35
N THR A 243 -26.75 -14.26 27.40
CA THR A 243 -26.58 -14.67 28.79
C THR A 243 -27.68 -15.60 29.30
N THR A 244 -28.77 -15.78 28.53
CA THR A 244 -29.98 -16.55 28.89
C THR A 244 -30.18 -17.85 28.09
N ALA A 245 -29.19 -18.28 27.32
CA ALA A 245 -29.28 -19.47 26.46
C ALA A 245 -29.63 -20.74 27.27
N PRO A 246 -30.59 -21.58 26.81
CA PRO A 246 -30.92 -22.85 27.45
C PRO A 246 -29.85 -23.92 27.18
N ALA A 247 -29.73 -24.91 28.06
CA ALA A 247 -28.86 -26.06 27.84
C ALA A 247 -29.35 -26.91 26.64
N THR A 248 -28.43 -27.30 25.74
CA THR A 248 -28.77 -28.12 24.57
C THR A 248 -29.02 -29.58 24.95
N THR A 249 -29.93 -30.23 24.24
CA THR A 249 -30.22 -31.67 24.40
C THR A 249 -29.39 -32.57 23.48
N TYR A 250 -28.73 -32.00 22.48
CA TYR A 250 -27.84 -32.67 21.53
C TYR A 250 -26.38 -32.31 21.79
N THR A 251 -25.48 -33.21 21.37
CA THR A 251 -24.04 -32.98 21.38
C THR A 251 -23.65 -32.12 20.18
N GLU A 252 -22.83 -31.10 20.41
CA GLU A 252 -22.25 -30.26 19.35
C GLU A 252 -20.76 -30.08 19.69
N GLY A 253 -19.89 -30.64 18.86
CA GLY A 253 -18.48 -30.91 19.18
C GLY A 253 -17.48 -29.80 18.85
N SER A 254 -17.89 -28.68 18.25
CA SER A 254 -16.99 -27.62 17.75
C SER A 254 -16.01 -27.13 18.82
N ALA A 255 -16.49 -26.92 20.04
CA ALA A 255 -15.64 -26.50 21.17
C ALA A 255 -14.57 -27.56 21.52
N TYR A 256 -14.93 -28.85 21.55
CA TYR A 256 -14.00 -29.95 21.82
C TYR A 256 -12.96 -30.10 20.71
N TYR A 257 -13.40 -30.09 19.45
CA TYR A 257 -12.48 -30.25 18.32
C TYR A 257 -11.53 -29.05 18.21
N MET A 258 -12.02 -27.80 18.29
CA MET A 258 -11.15 -26.62 18.25
C MET A 258 -10.19 -26.56 19.46
N ALA A 259 -10.65 -26.89 20.67
CA ALA A 259 -9.77 -26.95 21.85
C ALA A 259 -8.65 -27.98 21.66
N LYS A 260 -8.97 -29.17 21.11
CA LYS A 260 -7.98 -30.21 20.83
C LYS A 260 -7.00 -29.77 19.75
N ALA A 261 -7.46 -29.03 18.75
CA ALA A 261 -6.63 -28.50 17.66
C ALA A 261 -5.59 -27.49 18.16
N LEU A 262 -6.04 -26.49 18.95
CA LEU A 262 -5.17 -25.44 19.50
C LEU A 262 -4.04 -26.01 20.38
N VAL A 263 -4.32 -27.10 21.11
CA VAL A 263 -3.34 -27.78 21.98
C VAL A 263 -2.32 -28.63 21.20
N ASN A 264 -2.62 -29.07 19.97
CA ASN A 264 -1.81 -30.07 19.26
C ASN A 264 -1.17 -29.57 17.94
N PHE A 265 -1.56 -28.40 17.41
CA PHE A 265 -1.17 -27.96 16.06
C PHE A 265 -0.55 -26.54 15.98
N ASP A 266 -0.06 -25.97 17.07
CA ASP A 266 0.48 -24.60 17.14
C ASP A 266 -0.49 -23.53 16.58
N MET A 267 -1.80 -23.81 16.59
CA MET A 267 -2.80 -22.97 15.93
C MET A 267 -3.16 -21.71 16.72
N ARG A 268 -3.47 -20.64 15.98
CA ARG A 268 -3.98 -19.38 16.53
C ARG A 268 -5.46 -19.49 16.88
N PHE A 269 -5.87 -18.83 17.96
CA PHE A 269 -7.28 -18.79 18.39
C PHE A 269 -8.18 -18.12 17.33
N PRO A 270 -9.40 -18.64 17.08
CA PRO A 270 -10.39 -17.98 16.24
C PRO A 270 -10.73 -16.55 16.70
N PHE A 271 -11.16 -15.69 15.77
CA PHE A 271 -11.46 -14.29 16.10
C PHE A 271 -12.67 -14.19 17.04
N GLY A 272 -12.48 -13.59 18.22
CA GLY A 272 -13.48 -13.58 19.30
C GLY A 272 -13.25 -14.61 20.41
N VAL A 273 -12.07 -15.26 20.50
CA VAL A 273 -11.69 -16.08 21.67
C VAL A 273 -10.18 -16.01 21.92
N ASN A 274 -9.77 -16.28 23.16
CA ASN A 274 -8.40 -16.59 23.54
C ASN A 274 -8.40 -17.65 24.67
N GLU A 275 -7.22 -17.96 25.22
CA GLU A 275 -7.03 -18.95 26.31
C GLU A 275 -7.90 -18.71 27.55
N ASN A 276 -8.32 -17.47 27.82
CA ASN A 276 -8.94 -17.06 29.08
C ASN A 276 -10.42 -16.65 28.94
N LEU A 277 -10.86 -16.15 27.77
CA LEU A 277 -12.20 -15.60 27.56
C LEU A 277 -12.64 -15.62 26.09
N ALA A 278 -13.95 -15.57 25.86
CA ALA A 278 -14.53 -15.22 24.55
C ALA A 278 -14.86 -13.72 24.51
N TYR A 279 -14.79 -13.07 23.34
CA TYR A 279 -15.12 -11.66 23.16
C TYR A 279 -15.95 -11.42 21.89
N GLN A 280 -16.72 -10.33 21.88
CA GLN A 280 -17.47 -9.93 20.67
C GLN A 280 -16.51 -9.63 19.51
N THR A 281 -16.84 -10.08 18.30
CA THR A 281 -16.08 -9.70 17.10
C THR A 281 -16.57 -8.40 16.50
N PHE A 282 -15.70 -7.76 15.73
CA PHE A 282 -15.93 -6.43 15.19
C PHE A 282 -15.18 -6.22 13.86
N LYS A 283 -15.63 -5.26 13.06
CA LYS A 283 -15.02 -4.85 11.78
C LYS A 283 -15.03 -3.33 11.65
N PHE A 284 -14.18 -2.76 10.79
CA PHE A 284 -14.29 -1.34 10.43
C PHE A 284 -15.66 -1.06 9.78
N SER A 285 -16.43 -0.07 10.24
CA SER A 285 -17.81 0.18 9.75
C SER A 285 -17.91 0.48 8.24
N ASN A 286 -16.79 0.86 7.60
CA ASN A 286 -16.71 1.14 6.16
C ASN A 286 -16.22 -0.08 5.33
N GLY A 287 -16.23 -1.30 5.87
CA GLY A 287 -15.86 -2.50 5.11
C GLY A 287 -16.03 -3.82 5.87
N THR A 288 -15.43 -4.89 5.33
CA THR A 288 -15.37 -6.23 5.97
C THR A 288 -14.03 -6.50 6.64
N ALA A 289 -13.11 -5.52 6.65
CA ALA A 289 -11.75 -5.68 7.14
C ALA A 289 -11.65 -5.68 8.67
N ARG A 290 -10.73 -6.52 9.15
CA ARG A 290 -10.13 -6.49 10.50
C ARG A 290 -8.95 -5.51 10.54
N GLY A 291 -8.31 -5.37 11.70
CA GLY A 291 -7.01 -4.67 11.78
C GLY A 291 -5.91 -5.39 10.99
N THR A 292 -4.73 -4.78 10.88
CA THR A 292 -3.55 -5.40 10.26
C THR A 292 -2.27 -5.14 11.06
N THR A 293 -1.21 -5.90 10.79
CA THR A 293 0.12 -5.72 11.40
C THR A 293 0.73 -4.33 11.17
N SER A 294 0.24 -3.58 10.18
CA SER A 294 0.66 -2.21 9.86
C SER A 294 -0.36 -1.12 10.27
N SER A 295 -1.57 -1.52 10.67
CA SER A 295 -2.67 -0.67 11.16
C SER A 295 -3.56 -1.48 12.14
N PRO A 296 -3.09 -1.74 13.39
CA PRO A 296 -3.82 -2.55 14.35
C PRO A 296 -4.97 -1.76 14.99
N LEU A 297 -6.15 -2.38 15.08
CA LEU A 297 -7.41 -1.79 15.53
C LEU A 297 -7.69 -2.16 16.99
N SER A 298 -7.73 -1.18 17.88
CA SER A 298 -8.12 -1.37 19.29
C SER A 298 -9.54 -0.91 19.58
N VAL A 299 -10.30 -1.73 20.33
CA VAL A 299 -11.73 -1.56 20.60
C VAL A 299 -12.06 -2.12 21.99
N ASP A 300 -12.98 -1.45 22.71
CA ASP A 300 -13.52 -1.92 23.98
C ASP A 300 -14.87 -2.62 23.76
N VAL A 301 -14.93 -3.93 24.04
CA VAL A 301 -16.08 -4.81 23.75
C VAL A 301 -16.41 -5.69 24.96
N ASP A 302 -17.55 -6.39 24.94
CA ASP A 302 -17.88 -7.37 25.97
C ASP A 302 -17.06 -8.67 25.80
N GLY A 303 -16.64 -9.22 26.92
CA GLY A 303 -15.99 -10.52 27.04
C GLY A 303 -16.71 -11.44 28.03
N TYR A 304 -16.94 -12.69 27.63
CA TYR A 304 -17.46 -13.76 28.46
C TYR A 304 -16.32 -14.53 29.15
N PHE A 305 -16.43 -14.64 30.47
CA PHE A 305 -15.51 -15.34 31.35
C PHE A 305 -16.25 -16.51 32.03
N SER A 306 -15.53 -17.60 32.29
CA SER A 306 -16.07 -18.74 33.03
C SER A 306 -15.02 -19.44 33.87
N LYS A 307 -15.40 -19.91 35.06
CA LYS A 307 -14.51 -20.60 36.00
C LYS A 307 -15.26 -21.68 36.76
N ILE A 308 -14.60 -22.81 37.02
CA ILE A 308 -15.07 -23.83 37.98
C ILE A 308 -14.25 -23.70 39.27
N ASP A 309 -14.93 -23.79 40.41
CA ASP A 309 -14.34 -23.92 41.74
C ASP A 309 -14.74 -25.28 42.33
N CYS A 310 -13.79 -25.97 42.97
CA CYS A 310 -13.97 -27.31 43.52
C CYS A 310 -13.52 -27.41 44.98
N LEU A 311 -14.16 -28.30 45.73
CA LEU A 311 -13.70 -28.81 47.02
C LEU A 311 -13.33 -30.28 46.88
N LYS A 312 -12.24 -30.68 47.54
CA LYS A 312 -11.81 -32.08 47.66
C LYS A 312 -12.44 -32.74 48.89
N MET A 313 -12.74 -34.03 48.78
CA MET A 313 -13.28 -34.83 49.87
C MET A 313 -12.30 -34.91 51.05
N GLU A 314 -12.79 -34.69 52.26
CA GLU A 314 -12.01 -34.78 53.50
C GLU A 314 -12.09 -36.18 54.12
N ASP A 315 -13.30 -36.76 54.19
CA ASP A 315 -13.56 -38.10 54.73
C ASP A 315 -14.82 -38.73 54.10
N TYR A 316 -15.01 -40.04 54.21
CA TYR A 316 -16.18 -40.75 53.69
C TYR A 316 -16.68 -41.86 54.63
N THR A 317 -17.99 -42.11 54.60
CA THR A 317 -18.60 -43.26 55.25
C THR A 317 -19.29 -44.14 54.22
N ALA A 318 -19.05 -45.46 54.24
CA ALA A 318 -19.56 -46.38 53.22
C ALA A 318 -20.24 -47.61 53.82
N SER A 319 -21.32 -48.07 53.20
CA SER A 319 -21.94 -49.36 53.52
C SER A 319 -21.18 -50.51 52.87
N ALA A 320 -21.04 -51.65 53.56
CA ALA A 320 -20.50 -52.87 52.97
C ALA A 320 -21.30 -53.31 51.70
N PRO A 321 -20.67 -53.67 50.56
CA PRO A 321 -21.39 -53.90 49.32
C PRO A 321 -22.27 -55.17 49.32
N VAL A 322 -23.58 -54.99 49.20
CA VAL A 322 -24.59 -56.05 49.25
C VAL A 322 -24.83 -56.64 47.85
N VAL A 323 -24.93 -57.96 47.72
CA VAL A 323 -25.26 -58.61 46.43
C VAL A 323 -26.69 -58.25 46.02
N SER A 324 -26.88 -57.81 44.77
CA SER A 324 -28.22 -57.56 44.21
C SER A 324 -28.64 -58.65 43.21
N SER A 325 -28.03 -58.69 42.03
CA SER A 325 -28.36 -59.63 40.94
C SER A 325 -27.24 -59.67 39.90
N PHE A 326 -27.11 -60.76 39.12
CA PHE A 326 -26.15 -60.86 37.99
C PHE A 326 -24.72 -60.41 38.30
N ASN A 327 -24.17 -60.81 39.46
CA ASN A 327 -22.86 -60.40 39.98
C ASN A 327 -22.67 -58.88 40.24
N TYR A 328 -23.75 -58.10 40.25
CA TYR A 328 -23.70 -56.73 40.76
C TYR A 328 -23.79 -56.70 42.29
N HIS A 329 -22.96 -55.86 42.91
CA HIS A 329 -23.08 -55.47 44.32
C HIS A 329 -23.46 -53.99 44.39
N THR A 330 -24.38 -53.65 45.30
CA THR A 330 -24.85 -52.29 45.57
C THR A 330 -24.34 -51.75 46.90
N PHE A 331 -24.09 -50.45 46.96
CA PHE A 331 -23.61 -49.74 48.17
C PHE A 331 -24.13 -48.30 48.19
N ASN A 332 -24.09 -47.68 49.38
CA ASN A 332 -24.24 -46.26 49.60
C ASN A 332 -22.93 -45.70 50.18
N VAL A 333 -22.56 -44.47 49.80
CA VAL A 333 -21.46 -43.72 50.40
C VAL A 333 -21.94 -42.30 50.74
N SER A 334 -21.61 -41.79 51.93
CA SER A 334 -21.82 -40.40 52.32
C SER A 334 -20.47 -39.70 52.46
N LEU A 335 -20.27 -38.66 51.64
CA LEU A 335 -19.01 -37.94 51.47
C LEU A 335 -19.00 -36.67 52.33
N THR A 336 -17.87 -36.39 52.97
CA THR A 336 -17.65 -35.18 53.78
C THR A 336 -16.70 -34.24 53.06
N PHE A 337 -17.06 -32.96 52.97
CA PHE A 337 -16.29 -31.91 52.29
C PHE A 337 -16.08 -30.72 53.26
N PRO A 338 -14.94 -30.01 53.16
CA PRO A 338 -14.56 -29.01 54.15
C PRO A 338 -15.47 -27.77 54.12
N GLY A 339 -16.14 -27.50 55.24
CA GLY A 339 -17.03 -26.34 55.38
C GLY A 339 -18.37 -26.47 54.64
N CYS A 340 -18.95 -27.68 54.68
CA CYS A 340 -20.27 -27.98 54.14
C CYS A 340 -21.24 -28.41 55.27
N ASP A 341 -22.51 -28.00 55.17
CA ASP A 341 -23.48 -28.17 56.27
C ASP A 341 -24.05 -29.59 56.37
N ALA A 342 -23.89 -30.40 55.32
CA ALA A 342 -24.36 -31.79 55.25
C ALA A 342 -23.41 -32.67 54.43
N GLN A 343 -23.35 -33.96 54.76
CA GLN A 343 -22.68 -34.96 53.93
C GLN A 343 -23.42 -35.15 52.60
N VAL A 344 -22.66 -35.35 51.52
CA VAL A 344 -23.19 -35.53 50.15
C VAL A 344 -23.35 -37.03 49.87
N PRO A 345 -24.58 -37.55 49.65
CA PRO A 345 -24.80 -38.99 49.54
C PRO A 345 -24.79 -39.49 48.09
N VAL A 346 -24.03 -40.55 47.85
CA VAL A 346 -24.07 -41.41 46.65
C VAL A 346 -24.89 -42.65 46.99
N ILE A 347 -26.09 -42.77 46.40
CA ILE A 347 -27.14 -43.71 46.86
C ILE A 347 -27.45 -44.76 45.79
N SER A 348 -27.58 -46.03 46.19
CA SER A 348 -27.98 -47.18 45.34
C SER A 348 -27.06 -47.43 44.13
N ASP A 349 -25.80 -47.04 44.27
CA ASP A 349 -24.76 -47.22 43.27
C ASP A 349 -24.23 -48.66 43.28
N ARG A 350 -23.51 -49.06 42.22
CA ARG A 350 -23.15 -50.47 41.98
C ARG A 350 -21.78 -50.70 41.33
N ILE A 351 -21.23 -51.88 41.60
CA ILE A 351 -20.10 -52.50 40.88
C ILE A 351 -20.49 -53.83 40.26
N LEU A 352 -19.85 -54.17 39.14
CA LEU A 352 -19.83 -55.53 38.60
C LEU A 352 -18.63 -56.28 39.21
N TRP A 353 -18.88 -57.43 39.86
CA TRP A 353 -17.87 -58.16 40.62
C TRP A 353 -17.61 -59.56 40.05
N ASP A 354 -16.49 -59.73 39.34
CA ASP A 354 -16.10 -61.01 38.73
C ASP A 354 -15.12 -61.78 39.62
N LYS A 355 -15.60 -62.87 40.22
CA LYS A 355 -14.82 -63.75 41.10
C LYS A 355 -13.59 -64.37 40.41
N ASN A 356 -13.64 -64.56 39.09
CA ASN A 356 -12.51 -65.10 38.32
C ASN A 356 -11.41 -64.06 38.06
N LYS A 357 -11.72 -62.76 38.17
CA LYS A 357 -10.74 -61.66 38.09
C LYS A 357 -10.03 -61.43 39.42
N THR A 358 -10.73 -61.53 40.55
CA THR A 358 -10.10 -61.52 41.88
C THR A 358 -9.11 -62.65 42.09
N ALA A 359 -9.36 -63.83 41.51
CA ALA A 359 -8.41 -64.96 41.53
C ALA A 359 -7.11 -64.68 40.74
N LYS A 360 -7.01 -63.53 40.05
CA LYS A 360 -5.83 -63.00 39.35
C LYS A 360 -5.39 -61.63 39.90
N GLU A 361 -5.80 -61.30 41.13
CA GLU A 361 -5.52 -60.01 41.81
C GLU A 361 -6.02 -58.75 41.08
N GLN A 362 -6.90 -58.91 40.07
CA GLN A 362 -7.43 -57.78 39.31
C GLN A 362 -8.53 -57.04 40.08
N THR A 363 -8.39 -55.72 40.18
CA THR A 363 -9.35 -54.81 40.83
C THR A 363 -10.38 -54.28 39.84
N THR A 364 -11.54 -53.87 40.35
CA THR A 364 -12.58 -53.16 39.58
C THR A 364 -12.78 -51.75 40.10
N GLY A 365 -13.54 -50.93 39.37
CA GLY A 365 -13.82 -49.55 39.73
C GLY A 365 -15.25 -49.14 39.42
N ASN A 366 -15.69 -48.09 40.09
CA ASN A 366 -16.93 -47.37 39.88
C ASN A 366 -16.62 -45.87 39.77
N TRP A 367 -17.35 -45.20 38.89
CA TRP A 367 -17.16 -43.81 38.50
C TRP A 367 -18.52 -43.13 38.33
N VAL A 368 -18.82 -42.12 39.15
CA VAL A 368 -20.10 -41.40 39.16
C VAL A 368 -19.88 -39.92 38.90
N VAL A 369 -20.65 -39.38 37.95
CA VAL A 369 -20.80 -37.95 37.68
C VAL A 369 -22.26 -37.61 37.95
N THR A 370 -22.51 -36.55 38.72
CA THR A 370 -23.87 -36.09 39.06
C THR A 370 -23.96 -34.58 38.92
N ASN A 371 -24.73 -34.12 37.93
CA ASN A 371 -24.80 -32.71 37.51
C ASN A 371 -25.62 -31.79 38.44
N SER A 372 -26.12 -32.30 39.59
CA SER A 372 -26.83 -31.51 40.60
C SER A 372 -27.05 -32.31 41.88
N VAL A 373 -26.24 -32.05 42.91
CA VAL A 373 -26.48 -32.51 44.30
C VAL A 373 -27.06 -31.40 45.20
N GLY A 374 -27.64 -30.35 44.60
CA GLY A 374 -28.16 -29.18 45.31
C GLY A 374 -27.06 -28.17 45.63
N LYS A 375 -27.09 -27.57 46.83
CA LYS A 375 -26.07 -26.61 47.30
C LYS A 375 -25.62 -26.90 48.75
N PRO A 376 -25.09 -28.11 49.05
CA PRO A 376 -24.70 -28.52 50.41
C PRO A 376 -23.52 -27.74 51.03
N CYS A 377 -22.73 -27.03 50.22
CA CYS A 377 -21.56 -26.28 50.67
C CYS A 377 -21.75 -24.77 50.45
N PRO A 378 -21.85 -23.93 51.50
CA PRO A 378 -21.98 -22.48 51.35
C PRO A 378 -20.68 -21.80 50.87
N ASN A 379 -19.52 -22.41 51.10
CA ASN A 379 -18.21 -21.86 50.73
C ASN A 379 -17.93 -21.85 49.22
N LEU A 380 -18.63 -22.69 48.44
CA LEU A 380 -18.55 -22.68 46.98
C LEU A 380 -19.48 -21.58 46.41
N PRO A 381 -19.19 -21.03 45.22
CA PRO A 381 -20.11 -20.12 44.52
C PRO A 381 -21.55 -20.66 44.41
N GLN A 382 -22.51 -19.77 44.67
CA GLN A 382 -23.94 -20.12 44.78
C GLN A 382 -24.74 -19.84 43.49
N GLN A 383 -24.08 -19.53 42.36
CA GLN A 383 -24.73 -19.23 41.07
C GLN A 383 -25.54 -20.44 40.58
N PHE A 384 -24.88 -21.59 40.40
CA PHE A 384 -25.49 -22.84 39.94
C PHE A 384 -25.61 -23.87 41.08
N ASN A 385 -26.12 -25.05 40.75
CA ASN A 385 -26.07 -26.20 41.65
C ASN A 385 -24.66 -26.80 41.65
N GLN A 386 -24.31 -27.49 42.73
CA GLN A 386 -23.02 -28.17 42.86
C GLN A 386 -23.09 -29.53 42.17
N SER A 387 -22.05 -29.86 41.42
CA SER A 387 -21.88 -31.11 40.69
C SER A 387 -20.82 -31.97 41.36
N LEU A 388 -21.09 -33.27 41.46
CA LEU A 388 -20.22 -34.25 42.11
C LEU A 388 -19.52 -35.13 41.06
N TYR A 389 -18.21 -35.27 41.18
CA TYR A 389 -17.45 -36.33 40.52
C TYR A 389 -16.83 -37.24 41.60
N TYR A 390 -17.11 -38.54 41.52
CA TYR A 390 -16.76 -39.55 42.52
C TYR A 390 -16.16 -40.78 41.82
N ALA A 391 -15.13 -41.36 42.44
CA ALA A 391 -14.46 -42.55 41.97
C ALA A 391 -14.12 -43.49 43.14
N ALA A 392 -14.43 -44.77 43.00
CA ALA A 392 -14.10 -45.80 43.99
C ALA A 392 -13.49 -47.05 43.35
N ARG A 393 -12.39 -47.53 43.94
CA ARG A 393 -11.66 -48.74 43.57
C ARG A 393 -11.99 -49.87 44.53
N PHE A 394 -12.23 -51.07 44.00
CA PHE A 394 -12.61 -52.24 44.78
C PHE A 394 -11.65 -53.42 44.59
N GLY A 395 -11.34 -54.08 45.70
CA GLY A 395 -10.50 -55.28 45.80
C GLY A 395 -11.14 -56.37 46.65
N GLY A 396 -10.52 -57.54 46.72
CA GLY A 396 -11.03 -58.63 47.55
C GLY A 396 -10.88 -58.29 49.04
N SER A 397 -11.94 -58.46 49.83
CA SER A 397 -11.92 -58.15 51.26
C SER A 397 -10.90 -58.99 52.01
N THR A 398 -10.19 -58.35 52.95
CA THR A 398 -9.22 -59.00 53.85
C THR A 398 -9.83 -60.13 54.68
N LYS A 399 -11.16 -60.14 54.87
CA LYS A 399 -11.90 -61.19 55.57
C LYS A 399 -12.39 -62.31 54.64
N ASN A 400 -12.58 -62.01 53.36
CA ASN A 400 -13.10 -62.93 52.35
C ASN A 400 -12.84 -62.37 50.94
N ALA A 401 -11.83 -62.88 50.24
CA ALA A 401 -11.44 -62.41 48.91
C ALA A 401 -12.54 -62.58 47.83
N SER A 402 -13.60 -63.37 48.09
CA SER A 402 -14.74 -63.50 47.19
C SER A 402 -15.79 -62.38 47.31
N GLN A 403 -15.65 -61.49 48.29
CA GLN A 403 -16.47 -60.29 48.48
C GLN A 403 -15.65 -59.03 48.16
N PRO A 404 -16.27 -58.00 47.53
CA PRO A 404 -15.61 -56.72 47.28
C PRO A 404 -15.52 -55.89 48.54
N ASP A 405 -14.43 -55.11 48.63
CA ASP A 405 -14.15 -54.14 49.68
C ASP A 405 -13.55 -52.87 49.06
N PHE A 406 -13.69 -51.74 49.74
CA PHE A 406 -13.16 -50.46 49.25
C PHE A 406 -11.63 -50.41 49.44
N LEU A 407 -10.88 -50.05 48.39
CA LEU A 407 -9.42 -49.84 48.43
C LEU A 407 -9.05 -48.36 48.41
N ASN A 408 -9.68 -47.60 47.51
CA ASN A 408 -9.47 -46.16 47.34
C ASN A 408 -10.82 -45.52 47.03
N VAL A 409 -11.06 -44.33 47.60
CA VAL A 409 -12.22 -43.49 47.33
C VAL A 409 -11.71 -42.07 47.16
N ALA A 410 -12.15 -41.40 46.10
CA ALA A 410 -11.86 -40.00 45.84
C ALA A 410 -13.14 -39.31 45.35
N ALA A 411 -13.31 -38.04 45.71
CA ALA A 411 -14.38 -37.22 45.19
C ALA A 411 -14.03 -35.73 45.18
N VAL A 412 -14.58 -35.03 44.20
CA VAL A 412 -14.57 -33.57 44.12
C VAL A 412 -15.99 -33.07 43.92
N LEU A 413 -16.31 -32.01 44.66
CA LEU A 413 -17.58 -31.31 44.56
C LEU A 413 -17.31 -29.93 43.98
N CYS A 414 -17.85 -29.64 42.82
CA CYS A 414 -17.53 -28.45 42.04
C CYS A 414 -18.77 -27.62 41.72
N THR A 415 -18.57 -26.34 41.43
CA THR A 415 -19.61 -25.46 40.89
C THR A 415 -19.01 -24.56 39.83
N SER A 416 -19.82 -24.16 38.86
CA SER A 416 -19.41 -23.20 37.83
C SER A 416 -19.77 -21.77 38.22
N THR A 417 -19.07 -20.83 37.62
CA THR A 417 -19.40 -19.40 37.57
C THR A 417 -19.18 -18.91 36.16
N GLY A 418 -20.01 -17.96 35.73
CA GLY A 418 -19.93 -17.38 34.38
C GLY A 418 -20.49 -15.96 34.37
N TRP A 419 -19.76 -15.03 33.76
CA TRP A 419 -20.15 -13.63 33.67
C TRP A 419 -19.64 -12.98 32.39
N VAL A 420 -20.26 -11.87 32.01
CA VAL A 420 -19.78 -10.97 30.95
C VAL A 420 -19.26 -9.67 31.59
N SER A 421 -18.19 -9.10 31.02
CA SER A 421 -17.54 -7.85 31.48
C SER A 421 -16.80 -7.20 30.31
N LYS A 422 -16.60 -5.88 30.32
CA LYS A 422 -15.84 -5.19 29.26
C LYS A 422 -14.36 -5.57 29.25
N VAL A 423 -13.80 -5.70 28.04
CA VAL A 423 -12.40 -6.01 27.74
C VAL A 423 -11.91 -5.11 26.60
N ARG A 424 -10.62 -4.75 26.61
CA ARG A 424 -9.97 -4.06 25.50
C ARG A 424 -9.26 -5.06 24.62
N VAL A 425 -9.65 -5.13 23.35
CA VAL A 425 -9.01 -5.92 22.30
C VAL A 425 -8.09 -5.00 21.49
N VAL A 426 -6.98 -5.54 21.00
CA VAL A 426 -6.10 -4.95 19.99
C VAL A 426 -5.94 -6.00 18.89
N ASP A 427 -6.67 -5.81 17.79
CA ASP A 427 -6.68 -6.69 16.63
C ASP A 427 -5.64 -6.22 15.59
N ASP A 428 -4.61 -7.04 15.35
CA ASP A 428 -3.61 -6.86 14.28
C ASP A 428 -3.93 -7.70 13.04
N GLY A 429 -5.14 -8.29 12.97
CA GLY A 429 -5.57 -9.22 11.92
C GLY A 429 -5.08 -10.66 12.13
N VAL A 430 -4.11 -10.90 13.01
CA VAL A 430 -3.35 -12.15 13.12
C VAL A 430 -3.55 -12.84 14.47
N SER A 431 -3.29 -12.15 15.58
CA SER A 431 -3.39 -12.68 16.94
C SER A 431 -3.82 -11.58 17.92
N PRO A 432 -5.14 -11.35 18.09
CA PRO A 432 -5.63 -10.22 18.87
C PRO A 432 -5.24 -10.30 20.34
N ASN A 433 -4.53 -9.27 20.83
CA ASN A 433 -4.20 -9.15 22.24
C ASN A 433 -5.41 -8.61 23.02
N VAL A 434 -5.71 -9.17 24.20
CA VAL A 434 -6.91 -8.83 24.98
C VAL A 434 -6.54 -8.54 26.43
N THR A 435 -7.12 -7.48 27.00
CA THR A 435 -6.88 -7.05 28.38
C THR A 435 -8.21 -6.80 29.11
N GLU A 436 -8.35 -7.36 30.32
CA GLU A 436 -9.52 -7.10 31.18
C GLU A 436 -9.47 -5.66 31.71
N LEU A 437 -10.59 -4.94 31.62
CA LEU A 437 -10.69 -3.56 32.10
C LEU A 437 -11.07 -3.55 33.60
N PRO A 438 -10.26 -2.94 34.49
CA PRO A 438 -10.49 -3.02 35.93
C PRO A 438 -11.67 -2.12 36.38
N ASN A 439 -12.46 -2.65 37.32
CA ASN A 439 -13.66 -2.03 37.92
C ASN A 439 -14.93 -2.03 37.04
N GLU A 440 -14.95 -2.80 35.95
CA GLU A 440 -16.13 -2.96 35.10
C GLU A 440 -17.22 -3.88 35.70
N VAL A 441 -18.46 -3.71 35.23
CA VAL A 441 -19.63 -4.42 35.76
C VAL A 441 -19.69 -5.86 35.25
N LYS A 442 -19.67 -6.83 36.18
CA LYS A 442 -19.77 -8.27 35.86
C LYS A 442 -21.23 -8.73 35.87
N THR A 443 -21.80 -8.99 34.69
CA THR A 443 -23.18 -9.46 34.54
C THR A 443 -23.23 -11.00 34.53
N PRO A 444 -24.01 -11.65 35.40
CA PRO A 444 -24.02 -13.12 35.51
C PRO A 444 -24.73 -13.79 34.33
N VAL A 445 -24.20 -14.92 33.89
CA VAL A 445 -24.77 -15.80 32.84
C VAL A 445 -25.60 -16.92 33.48
N THR A 446 -26.68 -17.36 32.83
CA THR A 446 -27.57 -18.44 33.33
C THR A 446 -27.32 -19.82 32.70
N ALA A 447 -26.38 -19.93 31.77
CA ALA A 447 -25.91 -21.20 31.23
C ALA A 447 -24.81 -21.80 32.13
N ASP A 448 -25.04 -22.99 32.69
CA ASP A 448 -24.07 -23.70 33.52
C ASP A 448 -22.99 -24.38 32.67
N LEU A 449 -21.73 -23.96 32.85
CA LEU A 449 -20.58 -24.55 32.17
C LEU A 449 -20.49 -26.08 32.34
N TRP A 450 -20.89 -26.65 33.49
CA TRP A 450 -20.88 -28.10 33.68
C TRP A 450 -21.84 -28.83 32.73
N THR A 451 -23.04 -28.25 32.51
CA THR A 451 -24.00 -28.78 31.53
C THR A 451 -23.52 -28.56 30.09
N MET A 452 -22.91 -27.41 29.79
CA MET A 452 -22.34 -27.14 28.47
C MET A 452 -21.23 -28.14 28.13
N LEU A 453 -20.28 -28.38 29.05
CA LEU A 453 -19.22 -29.39 28.92
C LEU A 453 -19.79 -30.79 28.61
N ASN A 454 -20.87 -31.21 29.27
CA ASN A 454 -21.53 -32.48 28.98
C ASN A 454 -22.04 -32.59 27.53
N SER A 455 -22.64 -31.52 27.03
CA SER A 455 -23.14 -31.44 25.65
C SER A 455 -22.06 -31.09 24.60
N ALA A 456 -20.82 -30.83 25.02
CA ALA A 456 -19.73 -30.40 24.15
C ALA A 456 -18.79 -31.54 23.72
N MET A 457 -18.79 -32.65 24.45
CA MET A 457 -17.86 -33.75 24.22
C MET A 457 -18.49 -34.85 23.35
N PRO A 458 -17.87 -35.21 22.21
CA PRO A 458 -18.29 -36.33 21.38
C PRO A 458 -18.07 -37.67 22.09
N GLU A 459 -18.51 -38.78 21.48
CA GLU A 459 -18.28 -40.11 22.07
C GLU A 459 -16.80 -40.47 22.17
N ALA A 460 -16.01 -40.10 21.16
CA ALA A 460 -14.56 -40.22 21.15
C ALA A 460 -13.84 -39.05 21.87
N GLY A 461 -14.54 -38.41 22.80
CA GLY A 461 -14.03 -37.46 23.78
C GLY A 461 -14.44 -37.80 25.22
N GLY A 462 -14.69 -39.08 25.53
CA GLY A 462 -14.92 -39.58 26.89
C GLY A 462 -16.24 -39.18 27.58
N ARG A 463 -17.10 -38.39 26.91
CA ARG A 463 -18.46 -37.98 27.36
C ARG A 463 -18.51 -37.57 28.85
N TRP A 464 -18.00 -36.38 29.18
CA TRP A 464 -17.96 -35.72 30.51
C TRP A 464 -18.97 -36.17 31.58
N GLY A 465 -20.29 -36.18 31.29
CA GLY A 465 -21.32 -36.49 32.28
C GLY A 465 -21.65 -37.99 32.45
N THR A 466 -20.86 -38.90 31.88
CA THR A 466 -21.16 -40.34 31.93
C THR A 466 -20.61 -41.05 33.16
N THR A 467 -21.36 -42.07 33.61
CA THR A 467 -20.95 -42.97 34.71
C THR A 467 -20.33 -44.25 34.17
N GLY A 468 -19.42 -44.85 34.95
CA GLY A 468 -18.62 -46.01 34.58
C GLY A 468 -18.66 -47.09 35.64
N ILE A 469 -18.95 -48.33 35.22
CA ILE A 469 -18.90 -49.52 36.06
C ILE A 469 -17.91 -50.49 35.40
N GLY A 470 -16.81 -50.82 36.08
CA GLY A 470 -15.74 -51.65 35.52
C GLY A 470 -14.93 -50.97 34.39
N ARG A 471 -15.14 -49.68 34.17
CA ARG A 471 -14.37 -48.77 33.30
C ARG A 471 -14.25 -47.40 33.97
N VAL A 472 -13.18 -46.67 33.71
CA VAL A 472 -13.07 -45.24 34.06
C VAL A 472 -14.07 -44.45 33.18
N ALA A 473 -14.58 -43.33 33.68
CA ALA A 473 -15.53 -42.48 32.96
C ALA A 473 -15.49 -41.03 33.48
N GLY A 474 -16.11 -40.12 32.72
CA GLY A 474 -16.25 -38.71 33.08
C GLY A 474 -14.98 -37.88 32.83
N PRO A 475 -14.72 -36.82 33.61
CA PRO A 475 -13.61 -35.89 33.40
C PRO A 475 -12.23 -36.50 33.15
N ILE A 476 -11.83 -37.61 33.81
CA ILE A 476 -10.53 -38.25 33.58
C ILE A 476 -10.46 -38.92 32.19
N ASP A 477 -11.47 -39.71 31.82
CA ASP A 477 -11.51 -40.35 30.49
C ASP A 477 -11.58 -39.30 29.37
N SER A 478 -12.33 -38.23 29.63
CA SER A 478 -12.41 -37.06 28.74
C SER A 478 -11.05 -36.37 28.55
N LEU A 479 -10.28 -36.17 29.62
CA LEU A 479 -8.95 -35.55 29.55
C LEU A 479 -7.91 -36.44 28.84
N SER A 480 -7.92 -37.76 29.09
CA SER A 480 -7.01 -38.69 28.40
C SER A 480 -7.32 -38.79 26.90
N GLN A 481 -8.60 -38.79 26.50
CA GLN A 481 -9.00 -38.77 25.08
C GLN A 481 -8.72 -37.42 24.40
N PHE A 482 -8.87 -36.31 25.13
CA PHE A 482 -8.49 -34.97 24.67
C PHE A 482 -6.98 -34.90 24.35
N ARG A 483 -6.14 -35.38 25.27
CA ARG A 483 -4.67 -35.44 25.11
C ARG A 483 -4.16 -36.53 24.17
N GLY A 484 -4.99 -37.51 23.81
CA GLY A 484 -4.57 -38.63 22.97
C GLY A 484 -3.66 -39.66 23.66
N GLU A 485 -3.76 -39.78 24.99
CA GLU A 485 -3.02 -40.76 25.78
C GLU A 485 -3.46 -42.20 25.43
N SER A 486 -2.55 -43.21 25.48
CA SER A 486 -2.97 -44.62 25.25
C SER A 486 -4.00 -45.04 26.30
N LEU A 487 -5.21 -45.33 25.83
CA LEU A 487 -6.34 -45.68 26.68
C LEU A 487 -6.11 -47.01 27.44
N ALA A 488 -5.24 -47.88 26.93
CA ALA A 488 -4.85 -49.12 27.62
C ALA A 488 -4.02 -48.86 28.90
N VAL A 489 -3.32 -47.71 28.96
CA VAL A 489 -2.45 -47.33 30.08
C VAL A 489 -3.10 -46.25 30.95
N ALA A 490 -3.55 -45.14 30.35
CA ALA A 490 -4.09 -43.99 31.07
C ALA A 490 -5.45 -44.29 31.72
N VAL A 491 -6.33 -45.00 31.01
CA VAL A 491 -7.72 -45.27 31.42
C VAL A 491 -7.83 -46.64 32.12
N ASN A 492 -6.69 -47.16 32.62
CA ASN A 492 -6.63 -48.45 33.31
C ASN A 492 -7.26 -48.40 34.70
N VAL A 493 -8.45 -49.01 34.83
CA VAL A 493 -9.24 -49.17 36.07
C VAL A 493 -8.43 -49.70 37.26
N SER A 494 -7.39 -50.50 37.02
CA SER A 494 -6.51 -51.06 38.04
C SER A 494 -5.30 -50.19 38.41
N ASN A 495 -5.15 -48.99 37.85
CA ASN A 495 -4.19 -47.98 38.33
C ASN A 495 -4.74 -47.28 39.60
N PRO A 496 -4.06 -47.34 40.77
CA PRO A 496 -4.57 -46.71 41.99
C PRO A 496 -4.48 -45.18 41.97
N LEU A 497 -3.57 -44.60 41.18
CA LEU A 497 -3.35 -43.15 41.14
C LEU A 497 -4.58 -42.37 40.67
N LEU A 498 -5.38 -42.95 39.77
CA LEU A 498 -6.61 -42.35 39.24
C LEU A 498 -7.68 -42.09 40.31
N TYR A 499 -7.61 -42.78 41.46
CA TYR A 499 -8.55 -42.66 42.57
C TYR A 499 -7.99 -41.73 43.66
N THR A 500 -7.55 -40.54 43.26
CA THR A 500 -7.02 -39.49 44.15
C THR A 500 -7.77 -38.17 43.89
N ASN A 501 -8.06 -37.44 44.97
CA ASN A 501 -8.81 -36.18 44.90
C ASN A 501 -8.12 -35.15 43.99
N GLU A 502 -6.79 -35.15 43.99
CA GLU A 502 -5.92 -34.26 43.21
C GLU A 502 -6.07 -34.50 41.70
N ILE A 503 -6.16 -35.75 41.24
CA ILE A 503 -6.33 -36.06 39.81
C ILE A 503 -7.77 -35.82 39.37
N LEU A 504 -8.76 -36.08 40.23
CA LEU A 504 -10.16 -35.72 39.95
C LEU A 504 -10.34 -34.19 39.82
N GLU A 505 -9.74 -33.41 40.72
CA GLU A 505 -9.73 -31.94 40.69
C GLU A 505 -9.02 -31.41 39.43
N PHE A 506 -7.81 -31.91 39.16
CA PHE A 506 -7.03 -31.54 37.99
C PHE A 506 -7.74 -31.85 36.66
N ALA A 507 -8.41 -33.00 36.56
CA ALA A 507 -9.16 -33.39 35.37
C ALA A 507 -10.35 -32.47 35.10
N VAL A 508 -11.08 -32.08 36.15
CA VAL A 508 -12.18 -31.12 36.03
C VAL A 508 -11.68 -29.74 35.62
N LEU A 509 -10.68 -29.21 36.32
CA LEU A 509 -10.19 -27.85 36.11
C LEU A 509 -9.57 -27.67 34.71
N ASN A 510 -8.67 -28.58 34.31
CA ASN A 510 -7.92 -28.48 33.05
C ASN A 510 -8.86 -28.52 31.83
N MET A 511 -9.82 -29.45 31.80
CA MET A 511 -10.85 -29.51 30.75
C MET A 511 -11.76 -28.27 30.76
N SER A 512 -12.14 -27.76 31.94
CA SER A 512 -12.99 -26.57 32.03
C SER A 512 -12.30 -25.29 31.54
N GLN A 513 -10.98 -25.19 31.71
CA GLN A 513 -10.16 -24.09 31.20
C GLN A 513 -10.02 -24.17 29.68
N ALA A 514 -9.67 -25.34 29.14
CA ALA A 514 -9.51 -25.54 27.69
C ALA A 514 -10.82 -25.31 26.88
N LEU A 515 -11.98 -25.56 27.48
CA LEU A 515 -13.28 -25.50 26.80
C LEU A 515 -14.14 -24.28 27.15
N GLY A 516 -13.99 -23.69 28.33
CA GLY A 516 -14.84 -22.59 28.82
C GLY A 516 -14.95 -21.41 27.85
N PRO A 517 -13.82 -20.83 27.38
CA PRO A 517 -13.82 -19.76 26.38
C PRO A 517 -14.49 -20.17 25.07
N LEU A 518 -14.15 -21.35 24.54
CA LEU A 518 -14.70 -21.83 23.26
C LEU A 518 -16.21 -22.14 23.33
N LEU A 519 -16.73 -22.53 24.49
CA LEU A 519 -18.18 -22.68 24.71
C LEU A 519 -18.89 -21.32 24.76
N GLY A 520 -18.26 -20.30 25.34
CA GLY A 520 -18.72 -18.91 25.20
C GLY A 520 -18.80 -18.47 23.74
N HIS A 521 -17.74 -18.74 22.98
CA HIS A 521 -17.58 -18.34 21.58
C HIS A 521 -18.53 -19.06 20.61
N TYR A 522 -18.76 -20.36 20.76
CA TYR A 522 -19.58 -21.16 19.84
C TYR A 522 -21.05 -21.30 20.25
N ARG A 523 -21.44 -20.96 21.48
CA ARG A 523 -22.82 -21.17 21.97
C ARG A 523 -23.48 -20.02 22.70
N LEU A 524 -22.71 -19.12 23.32
CA LEU A 524 -23.27 -17.94 24.00
C LEU A 524 -23.19 -16.68 23.13
N ARG A 525 -22.17 -16.57 22.28
CA ARG A 525 -22.07 -15.51 21.26
C ARG A 525 -23.09 -15.78 20.14
N VAL A 526 -23.89 -14.77 19.81
CA VAL A 526 -24.94 -14.82 18.78
C VAL A 526 -24.81 -13.59 17.89
N ASP A 527 -24.87 -13.77 16.57
CA ASP A 527 -24.73 -12.67 15.61
C ASP A 527 -25.90 -11.69 15.66
N ASP A 528 -25.52 -10.40 15.67
CA ASP A 528 -26.32 -9.26 16.05
C ASP A 528 -25.69 -8.00 15.42
N GLU A 529 -25.78 -7.88 14.09
CA GLU A 529 -25.30 -6.70 13.37
C GLU A 529 -26.09 -5.41 13.70
N SER A 530 -27.10 -5.49 14.58
CA SER A 530 -27.89 -4.34 15.07
C SER A 530 -27.20 -3.57 16.21
N GLN A 531 -26.08 -4.07 16.72
CA GLN A 531 -25.24 -3.39 17.71
C GLN A 531 -24.81 -1.99 17.21
N PRO A 532 -24.84 -0.96 18.08
CA PRO A 532 -24.44 0.39 17.71
C PRO A 532 -22.94 0.47 17.42
N ALA A 533 -22.55 1.33 16.47
CA ALA A 533 -21.14 1.55 16.15
C ALA A 533 -20.37 2.10 17.36
N VAL A 534 -19.21 1.48 17.64
CA VAL A 534 -18.29 1.82 18.73
C VAL A 534 -17.13 2.65 18.18
N THR A 535 -16.60 3.57 18.98
CA THR A 535 -15.35 4.28 18.63
C THR A 535 -14.15 3.45 19.06
N GLY A 536 -13.45 2.86 18.10
CA GLY A 536 -12.13 2.27 18.29
C GLY A 536 -11.01 3.25 17.96
N SER A 537 -9.78 2.77 17.96
CA SER A 537 -8.61 3.51 17.47
C SER A 537 -7.70 2.59 16.66
N THR A 538 -7.28 3.02 15.47
CA THR A 538 -6.23 2.34 14.69
C THR A 538 -4.90 3.07 14.81
N VAL A 539 -3.78 2.43 14.47
CA VAL A 539 -2.42 3.02 14.50
C VAL A 539 -1.76 2.95 13.12
N ASP A 540 -2.05 3.92 12.27
CA ASP A 540 -1.51 3.99 10.90
C ASP A 540 -0.04 4.45 10.87
N SER A 541 0.78 3.80 10.05
CA SER A 541 2.13 4.27 9.71
C SER A 541 2.08 5.27 8.56
N VAL A 542 2.00 6.56 8.88
CA VAL A 542 1.80 7.64 7.90
C VAL A 542 3.12 8.31 7.52
N SER A 543 3.45 8.28 6.22
CA SER A 543 4.53 9.10 5.64
C SER A 543 4.15 10.58 5.66
N LYS A 544 4.79 11.35 6.54
CA LYS A 544 4.66 12.81 6.64
C LYS A 544 5.88 13.51 6.03
N LEU A 545 5.64 14.69 5.45
CA LEU A 545 6.71 15.56 4.94
C LEU A 545 7.37 16.33 6.10
N VAL A 546 8.69 16.18 6.28
CA VAL A 546 9.46 16.82 7.36
C VAL A 546 10.45 17.84 6.80
N VAL A 547 10.64 18.96 7.50
CA VAL A 547 11.59 20.02 7.11
C VAL A 547 13.01 19.69 7.60
N ASN A 548 14.00 19.72 6.71
CA ASN A 548 15.41 19.62 7.09
C ASN A 548 15.84 20.90 7.84
N GLN A 549 16.08 20.78 9.14
CA GLN A 549 16.44 21.88 10.03
C GLN A 549 17.64 22.71 9.54
N TRP A 550 18.74 22.05 9.11
CA TRP A 550 19.96 22.75 8.68
C TRP A 550 19.78 23.48 7.36
N VAL A 551 19.07 22.87 6.39
CA VAL A 551 18.76 23.51 5.11
C VAL A 551 17.77 24.67 5.33
N CYS A 552 16.76 24.50 6.17
CA CYS A 552 15.80 25.57 6.48
C CYS A 552 16.48 26.79 7.12
N TRP A 553 17.28 26.61 8.17
CA TRP A 553 17.97 27.73 8.83
C TRP A 553 18.97 28.44 7.91
N THR A 554 19.72 27.69 7.08
CA THR A 554 20.65 28.30 6.11
C THR A 554 19.92 29.05 5.01
N MET A 555 18.83 28.51 4.45
CA MET A 555 17.99 29.21 3.48
C MET A 555 17.35 30.47 4.07
N ALA A 556 16.80 30.40 5.30
CA ALA A 556 16.21 31.55 5.98
C ALA A 556 17.24 32.66 6.26
N ALA A 557 18.42 32.31 6.77
CA ALA A 557 19.52 33.26 6.98
C ALA A 557 19.99 33.93 5.69
N LEU A 558 20.03 33.19 4.56
CA LEU A 558 20.33 33.74 3.25
C LEU A 558 19.20 34.68 2.76
N PHE A 559 17.91 34.42 3.00
CA PHE A 559 16.83 35.37 2.69
C PHE A 559 16.84 36.62 3.58
N ALA A 560 17.24 36.50 4.85
CA ALA A 560 17.48 37.65 5.72
C ALA A 560 18.60 38.54 5.17
N LEU A 561 19.70 37.93 4.74
CA LEU A 561 20.82 38.61 4.08
C LEU A 561 20.38 39.29 2.76
N LEU A 562 19.57 38.62 1.93
CA LEU A 562 18.99 39.24 0.73
C LEU A 562 18.14 40.47 1.08
N SER A 563 17.29 40.35 2.11
CA SER A 563 16.43 41.44 2.57
C SER A 563 17.25 42.66 3.02
N LEU A 564 18.29 42.45 3.83
CA LEU A 564 19.22 43.50 4.26
C LEU A 564 19.96 44.16 3.08
N VAL A 565 20.38 43.38 2.09
CA VAL A 565 21.04 43.89 0.87
C VAL A 565 20.08 44.72 0.02
N VAL A 566 18.85 44.26 -0.24
CA VAL A 566 17.86 45.00 -1.02
C VAL A 566 17.39 46.25 -0.29
N ALA A 567 17.20 46.21 1.03
CA ALA A 567 16.91 47.39 1.85
C ALA A 567 18.05 48.43 1.78
N SER A 568 19.31 47.99 1.86
CA SER A 568 20.49 48.86 1.70
C SER A 568 20.53 49.53 0.31
N VAL A 569 20.20 48.79 -0.76
CA VAL A 569 20.08 49.35 -2.12
C VAL A 569 18.92 50.35 -2.22
N LEU A 570 17.75 50.01 -1.68
CA LEU A 570 16.58 50.89 -1.65
C LEU A 570 16.88 52.23 -0.96
N ILE A 571 17.46 52.18 0.24
CA ILE A 571 17.76 53.38 1.05
C ILE A 571 18.89 54.21 0.43
N ARG A 572 19.97 53.58 -0.05
CA ARG A 572 21.21 54.30 -0.44
C ARG A 572 21.31 54.66 -1.92
N HIS A 573 20.46 54.10 -2.79
CA HIS A 573 20.63 54.25 -4.25
C HIS A 573 19.37 54.63 -5.05
N THR A 574 18.14 54.56 -4.50
CA THR A 574 16.91 54.92 -5.27
C THR A 574 16.80 56.41 -5.65
N SER A 575 17.51 57.31 -4.97
CA SER A 575 17.67 58.70 -5.40
C SER A 575 18.61 58.86 -6.59
N ARG A 576 19.53 57.90 -6.81
CA ARG A 576 20.64 57.97 -7.78
C ARG A 576 20.35 57.27 -9.11
N THR A 577 19.20 56.59 -9.24
CA THR A 577 18.76 55.90 -10.48
C THR A 577 17.80 56.74 -11.33
N ALA A 578 17.75 58.06 -11.12
CA ALA A 578 16.72 58.97 -11.64
C ALA A 578 17.29 60.31 -12.10
N VAL A 579 17.99 60.26 -13.25
CA VAL A 579 18.86 61.35 -13.73
C VAL A 579 18.51 61.82 -15.14
N TRP A 580 17.92 60.98 -15.99
CA TRP A 580 17.75 61.23 -17.44
C TRP A 580 16.28 61.43 -17.83
N TYR A 581 16.02 61.99 -19.01
CA TYR A 581 14.66 62.14 -19.58
C TYR A 581 14.26 60.97 -20.50
N ARG A 582 15.22 60.20 -21.03
CA ARG A 582 15.02 58.96 -21.82
C ARG A 582 16.03 57.87 -21.44
N ASP A 583 15.89 56.67 -22.00
CA ASP A 583 16.88 55.58 -21.90
C ASP A 583 18.20 56.01 -22.57
N PRO A 584 19.29 56.29 -21.83
CA PRO A 584 20.52 56.79 -22.43
C PRO A 584 21.37 55.69 -23.06
N ALA A 585 20.97 54.41 -22.94
CA ALA A 585 21.73 53.26 -23.40
C ALA A 585 21.19 52.64 -24.70
N THR A 586 20.04 53.11 -25.25
CA THR A 586 19.64 52.80 -26.63
C THR A 586 20.53 53.55 -27.62
N ILE A 587 20.52 53.18 -28.90
CA ILE A 587 21.35 53.87 -29.91
C ILE A 587 20.81 55.29 -30.12
N LEU A 588 19.47 55.44 -30.22
CA LEU A 588 18.83 56.76 -30.28
C LEU A 588 19.09 57.58 -29.01
N GLY A 589 19.03 56.93 -27.83
CA GLY A 589 19.33 57.54 -26.54
C GLY A 589 20.77 58.06 -26.42
N ASN A 590 21.75 57.35 -26.97
CA ASN A 590 23.13 57.84 -27.04
C ASN A 590 23.25 59.05 -27.96
N MET A 591 22.60 59.04 -29.13
CA MET A 591 22.59 60.20 -30.05
C MET A 591 22.04 61.46 -29.37
N ILE A 592 20.94 61.33 -28.63
CA ILE A 592 20.33 62.42 -27.85
C ILE A 592 21.29 62.88 -26.73
N PHE A 593 21.79 61.93 -25.93
CA PHE A 593 22.66 62.22 -24.78
C PHE A 593 23.95 62.95 -25.19
N PHE A 594 24.61 62.56 -26.29
CA PHE A 594 25.80 63.25 -26.78
C PHE A 594 25.49 64.60 -27.46
N LYS A 595 24.34 64.75 -28.15
CA LYS A 595 23.88 66.06 -28.68
C LYS A 595 23.67 67.08 -27.56
N GLU A 596 23.25 66.63 -26.39
CA GLU A 596 22.99 67.46 -25.20
C GLU A 596 24.24 67.71 -24.33
N HIS A 597 25.30 66.93 -24.51
CA HIS A 597 26.55 67.05 -23.75
C HIS A 597 27.79 67.15 -24.68
N PRO A 598 27.93 68.22 -25.49
CA PRO A 598 29.00 68.35 -26.48
C PRO A 598 30.40 68.27 -25.85
N VAL A 599 30.62 68.92 -24.70
CA VAL A 599 31.90 68.87 -23.96
C VAL A 599 32.26 67.43 -23.53
N LEU A 600 31.27 66.58 -23.26
CA LEU A 600 31.50 65.16 -22.97
C LEU A 600 31.85 64.39 -24.25
N ALA A 601 31.17 64.68 -25.37
CA ALA A 601 31.47 64.07 -26.66
C ALA A 601 32.91 64.40 -27.12
N ASP A 602 33.35 65.65 -27.01
CA ASP A 602 34.72 66.06 -27.35
C ASP A 602 35.76 65.31 -26.49
N ASN A 603 35.59 65.30 -25.17
CA ASN A 603 36.48 64.58 -24.25
C ASN A 603 36.53 63.07 -24.54
N VAL A 604 35.37 62.44 -24.81
CA VAL A 604 35.28 61.03 -25.23
C VAL A 604 36.06 60.79 -26.53
N THR A 605 35.87 61.64 -27.55
CA THR A 605 36.48 61.45 -28.87
C THR A 605 37.98 61.79 -28.92
N ASN A 606 38.51 62.46 -27.90
CA ASN A 606 39.96 62.61 -27.68
C ASN A 606 40.59 61.42 -26.93
N SER A 607 39.81 60.68 -26.13
CA SER A 607 40.30 59.56 -25.31
C SER A 607 40.53 58.24 -26.07
N THR A 608 39.90 58.08 -27.24
CA THR A 608 39.77 56.79 -27.94
C THR A 608 39.87 56.99 -29.45
N SER A 609 40.65 56.14 -30.14
CA SER A 609 40.89 56.27 -31.59
C SER A 609 39.61 56.11 -32.43
N SER A 610 39.46 56.97 -33.44
CA SER A 610 38.37 56.88 -34.44
C SER A 610 38.39 55.60 -35.28
N THR A 611 39.54 54.91 -35.38
CA THR A 611 39.64 53.66 -36.16
C THR A 611 39.08 52.43 -35.45
N VAL A 612 38.69 52.54 -34.18
CA VAL A 612 38.27 51.39 -33.35
C VAL A 612 37.09 50.62 -33.96
N TRP A 613 36.10 51.28 -34.58
CA TRP A 613 34.96 50.58 -35.19
C TRP A 613 35.26 50.03 -36.59
N SER A 614 36.05 50.75 -37.40
CA SER A 614 36.42 50.31 -38.75
C SER A 614 37.42 49.15 -38.74
N GLN A 615 38.32 49.09 -37.75
CA GLN A 615 39.38 48.09 -37.66
C GLN A 615 39.15 46.98 -36.61
N CYS A 616 38.08 47.03 -35.79
CA CYS A 616 37.87 45.97 -34.79
C CYS A 616 37.59 44.60 -35.41
N ASP A 617 38.20 43.58 -34.79
CA ASP A 617 38.05 42.16 -35.15
C ASP A 617 37.53 41.31 -33.97
N PHE A 618 36.95 41.99 -32.98
CA PHE A 618 36.51 41.45 -31.70
C PHE A 618 35.38 40.41 -31.84
N THR A 619 35.35 39.49 -30.87
CA THR A 619 34.27 38.53 -30.64
C THR A 619 34.12 38.31 -29.14
N PRO A 620 32.89 38.46 -28.56
CA PRO A 620 32.64 38.17 -27.16
C PRO A 620 33.06 36.74 -26.80
N LEU A 621 33.69 36.56 -25.64
CA LEU A 621 34.33 35.30 -25.23
C LEU A 621 33.42 34.08 -25.39
N VAL A 622 32.17 34.18 -24.92
CA VAL A 622 31.17 33.10 -25.00
C VAL A 622 30.72 32.77 -26.42
N LEU A 623 30.85 33.70 -27.38
CA LEU A 623 30.48 33.51 -28.78
C LEU A 623 31.65 32.98 -29.64
N ARG A 624 32.86 32.82 -29.10
CA ARG A 624 34.02 32.27 -29.82
C ARG A 624 33.80 30.78 -30.15
N THR A 625 34.29 30.35 -31.31
CA THR A 625 34.11 28.97 -31.81
C THR A 625 34.68 27.92 -30.86
N TRP A 626 35.85 28.16 -30.25
CA TRP A 626 36.44 27.23 -29.29
C TRP A 626 35.62 27.11 -28.00
N ALA A 627 35.04 28.22 -27.50
CA ALA A 627 34.22 28.22 -26.30
C ALA A 627 32.92 27.45 -26.51
N ARG A 628 32.29 27.63 -27.68
CA ARG A 628 31.12 26.84 -28.12
C ARG A 628 31.45 25.36 -28.31
N GLY A 629 32.61 25.04 -28.89
CA GLY A 629 33.08 23.67 -29.05
C GLY A 629 33.30 22.97 -27.71
N LEU A 630 33.95 23.65 -26.75
CA LEU A 630 34.17 23.13 -25.40
C LEU A 630 32.87 22.99 -24.61
N SER A 631 31.92 23.92 -24.75
CA SER A 631 30.58 23.76 -24.16
C SER A 631 29.79 22.62 -24.79
N ALA A 632 29.86 22.45 -26.12
CA ALA A 632 29.18 21.35 -26.81
C ALA A 632 29.72 19.99 -26.36
N LEU A 633 31.05 19.87 -26.26
CA LEU A 633 31.73 18.68 -25.72
C LEU A 633 31.30 18.40 -24.27
N LEU A 634 31.25 19.42 -23.41
CA LEU A 634 30.77 19.27 -22.03
C LEU A 634 29.31 18.80 -21.97
N THR A 635 28.41 19.39 -22.76
CA THR A 635 27.00 18.96 -22.79
C THR A 635 26.84 17.54 -23.35
N PHE A 636 27.66 17.15 -24.32
CA PHE A 636 27.67 15.78 -24.85
C PHE A 636 28.20 14.78 -23.80
N ALA A 637 29.27 15.12 -23.08
CA ALA A 637 29.78 14.30 -21.98
C ALA A 637 28.76 14.13 -20.85
N ILE A 638 27.98 15.17 -20.52
CA ILE A 638 26.86 15.07 -19.55
C ILE A 638 25.76 14.15 -20.08
N VAL A 639 25.37 14.25 -21.36
CA VAL A 639 24.36 13.34 -21.97
C VAL A 639 24.83 11.88 -21.93
N VAL A 640 26.09 11.62 -22.33
CA VAL A 640 26.68 10.27 -22.27
C VAL A 640 26.74 9.77 -20.82
N GLY A 641 27.13 10.62 -19.86
CA GLY A 641 27.17 10.28 -18.44
C GLY A 641 25.79 9.95 -17.86
N LEU A 642 24.75 10.72 -18.21
CA LEU A 642 23.37 10.48 -17.76
C LEU A 642 22.79 9.18 -18.33
N LEU A 643 23.05 8.87 -19.60
CA LEU A 643 22.59 7.63 -20.24
C LEU A 643 23.38 6.41 -19.75
N TYR A 644 24.69 6.56 -19.49
CA TYR A 644 25.49 5.52 -18.87
C TYR A 644 25.05 5.23 -17.43
N ALA A 645 24.82 6.28 -16.62
CA ALA A 645 24.32 6.13 -15.26
C ALA A 645 22.91 5.52 -15.23
N LEU A 646 22.01 5.89 -16.16
CA LEU A 646 20.71 5.23 -16.28
C LEU A 646 20.88 3.73 -16.59
N ARG A 647 21.69 3.38 -17.59
CA ARG A 647 21.95 1.97 -17.96
C ARG A 647 22.61 1.18 -16.83
N VAL A 648 23.47 1.79 -16.01
CA VAL A 648 24.01 1.15 -14.81
C VAL A 648 22.91 0.99 -13.75
N SER A 649 22.10 2.02 -13.50
CA SER A 649 20.96 1.93 -12.57
C SER A 649 19.96 0.84 -12.97
N GLU A 650 19.74 0.60 -14.26
CA GLU A 650 18.91 -0.49 -14.77
C GLU A 650 19.62 -1.85 -14.60
N ALA A 651 20.87 -1.97 -15.07
CA ALA A 651 21.60 -3.24 -15.10
C ALA A 651 22.09 -3.74 -13.72
N SER A 652 22.31 -2.85 -12.75
CA SER A 652 22.71 -3.19 -11.38
C SER A 652 21.62 -2.91 -10.33
N GLN A 653 20.36 -2.72 -10.75
CA GLN A 653 19.21 -2.46 -9.90
C GLN A 653 19.47 -1.34 -8.85
N GLY A 654 19.72 -0.13 -9.36
CA GLY A 654 20.16 1.04 -8.58
C GLY A 654 21.68 1.26 -8.62
N LEU A 655 22.08 2.49 -8.31
CA LEU A 655 23.45 3.00 -8.38
C LEU A 655 24.24 2.78 -7.09
N ALA A 656 23.60 2.92 -5.94
CA ALA A 656 24.21 2.83 -4.61
C ALA A 656 23.24 2.19 -3.61
N THR A 657 23.73 1.76 -2.45
CA THR A 657 22.92 1.44 -1.26
C THR A 657 22.86 2.67 -0.34
N VAL A 658 21.72 2.87 0.32
CA VAL A 658 21.50 3.99 1.25
C VAL A 658 21.28 3.40 2.64
N THR A 659 22.33 3.41 3.46
CA THR A 659 22.37 2.63 4.72
C THR A 659 21.74 3.32 5.93
N GLU A 660 21.53 4.65 5.89
CA GLU A 660 20.88 5.42 6.97
C GLU A 660 20.47 6.82 6.47
N GLU A 661 19.82 7.63 7.31
CA GLU A 661 19.33 9.00 6.98
C GLU A 661 20.44 10.08 6.89
N GLY A 662 21.60 9.70 6.36
CA GLY A 662 22.84 10.49 6.40
C GLY A 662 22.97 11.60 5.35
N TYR A 663 23.92 12.50 5.60
CA TYR A 663 24.29 13.66 4.77
C TYR A 663 24.62 13.38 3.30
N LEU A 664 24.77 12.11 2.89
CA LEU A 664 25.02 11.71 1.49
C LEU A 664 23.94 12.23 0.53
N HIS A 665 22.70 12.42 1.01
CA HIS A 665 21.59 12.99 0.23
C HIS A 665 21.92 14.35 -0.41
N LEU A 666 22.68 15.20 0.30
CA LEU A 666 23.13 16.50 -0.22
C LEU A 666 24.08 16.35 -1.41
N LEU A 667 24.88 15.28 -1.48
CA LEU A 667 25.86 15.09 -2.56
C LEU A 667 25.17 14.72 -3.88
N TRP A 668 24.29 13.71 -3.88
CA TRP A 668 23.63 13.26 -5.10
C TRP A 668 22.54 14.23 -5.60
N THR A 669 22.01 15.11 -4.74
CA THR A 669 21.09 16.18 -5.16
C THR A 669 21.83 17.45 -5.63
N SER A 670 22.86 17.91 -4.91
CA SER A 670 23.49 19.21 -5.18
C SER A 670 24.50 19.17 -6.34
N ILE A 671 25.25 18.07 -6.52
CA ILE A 671 26.27 17.98 -7.57
C ILE A 671 25.65 18.06 -8.98
N PRO A 672 24.58 17.31 -9.32
CA PRO A 672 23.91 17.44 -10.62
C PRO A 672 23.31 18.84 -10.82
N ALA A 673 22.71 19.43 -9.77
CA ALA A 673 22.16 20.78 -9.81
C ALA A 673 23.23 21.83 -10.14
N LEU A 674 24.43 21.72 -9.57
CA LEU A 674 25.56 22.61 -9.85
C LEU A 674 26.05 22.49 -11.31
N VAL A 675 26.13 21.27 -11.84
CA VAL A 675 26.52 21.02 -13.24
C VAL A 675 25.49 21.60 -14.23
N MET A 676 24.21 21.36 -13.97
CA MET A 676 23.11 21.92 -14.77
C MET A 676 23.05 23.45 -14.71
N LEU A 677 23.32 24.03 -13.53
CA LEU A 677 23.44 25.48 -13.36
C LEU A 677 24.58 26.04 -14.22
N GLY A 678 25.72 25.35 -14.33
CA GLY A 678 26.82 25.73 -15.22
C GLY A 678 26.40 25.83 -16.69
N VAL A 679 25.69 24.82 -17.20
CA VAL A 679 25.14 24.81 -18.58
C VAL A 679 24.12 25.94 -18.77
N SER A 680 23.22 26.14 -17.81
CA SER A 680 22.22 27.22 -17.85
C SER A 680 22.84 28.61 -17.82
N LEU A 681 23.94 28.81 -17.09
CA LEU A 681 24.65 30.09 -17.03
C LEU A 681 25.38 30.39 -18.34
N TYR A 682 26.06 29.39 -18.94
CA TYR A 682 26.76 29.60 -20.22
C TYR A 682 25.79 29.92 -21.38
N THR A 683 24.69 29.17 -21.48
CA THR A 683 23.64 29.43 -22.50
C THR A 683 22.98 30.79 -22.31
N SER A 684 22.70 31.20 -21.06
CA SER A 684 22.20 32.54 -20.74
C SER A 684 23.19 33.66 -21.12
N CYS A 685 24.50 33.46 -20.90
CA CYS A 685 25.52 34.41 -21.34
C CYS A 685 25.60 34.53 -22.87
N CYS A 686 25.36 33.42 -23.60
CA CYS A 686 25.28 33.44 -25.06
C CYS A 686 24.06 34.23 -25.56
N ASP A 687 22.87 34.04 -24.96
CA ASP A 687 21.68 34.83 -25.27
C ASP A 687 21.89 36.32 -25.04
N PHE A 688 22.47 36.68 -23.90
CA PHE A 688 22.78 38.07 -23.56
C PHE A 688 23.69 38.73 -24.61
N ALA A 689 24.79 38.06 -25.00
CA ALA A 689 25.72 38.58 -26.00
C ALA A 689 25.09 38.68 -27.41
N TYR A 690 24.23 37.73 -27.81
CA TYR A 690 23.48 37.84 -29.06
C TYR A 690 22.49 39.01 -29.05
N ARG A 691 21.78 39.25 -27.93
CA ARG A 691 20.79 40.32 -27.80
C ARG A 691 21.40 41.73 -27.81
N GLY A 692 22.60 41.90 -27.26
CA GLY A 692 23.35 43.16 -27.37
C GLY A 692 23.80 43.47 -28.81
N LEU A 693 24.28 42.46 -29.54
CA LEU A 693 24.77 42.62 -30.92
C LEU A 693 23.66 42.65 -32.00
N ALA A 694 22.45 42.19 -31.68
CA ALA A 694 21.35 42.03 -32.64
C ALA A 694 20.99 43.32 -33.40
N ILE A 695 20.99 44.48 -32.74
CA ILE A 695 20.60 45.76 -33.34
C ILE A 695 21.72 46.28 -34.26
N LEU A 696 22.99 46.12 -33.86
CA LEU A 696 24.14 46.48 -34.70
C LEU A 696 24.23 45.59 -35.96
N SER A 697 23.91 44.29 -35.83
CA SER A 697 23.79 43.37 -36.98
C SER A 697 22.62 43.73 -37.90
N CYS A 698 21.52 44.23 -37.33
CA CYS A 698 20.38 44.75 -38.09
C CYS A 698 20.78 46.00 -38.89
N LEU A 699 21.50 46.95 -38.28
CA LEU A 699 21.95 48.21 -38.90
C LEU A 699 23.02 48.05 -39.98
N SER A 700 23.91 47.05 -39.86
CA SER A 700 24.95 46.80 -40.87
C SER A 700 24.39 46.09 -42.11
N THR A 701 23.30 45.33 -41.96
CA THR A 701 22.66 44.57 -43.05
C THR A 701 21.55 45.36 -43.75
N ARG A 702 20.67 46.05 -43.01
CA ARG A 702 19.53 46.82 -43.56
C ARG A 702 19.40 48.21 -42.93
N SER A 703 18.61 49.07 -43.57
CA SER A 703 18.15 50.32 -42.96
C SER A 703 17.20 50.02 -41.80
N CYS A 704 17.17 50.90 -40.80
CA CYS A 704 16.36 50.78 -39.58
C CYS A 704 15.66 52.12 -39.28
N SER A 705 14.46 52.06 -38.69
CA SER A 705 13.71 53.25 -38.27
C SER A 705 14.20 53.80 -36.92
N ALA A 706 13.82 55.02 -36.56
CA ALA A 706 14.03 55.54 -35.20
C ALA A 706 13.45 54.61 -34.12
N ARG A 707 12.30 53.99 -34.40
CA ARG A 707 11.62 53.00 -33.53
C ARG A 707 12.39 51.68 -33.39
N ASP A 708 13.29 51.35 -34.32
CA ASP A 708 14.22 50.22 -34.18
C ASP A 708 15.45 50.59 -33.34
N LEU A 709 15.91 51.85 -33.40
CA LEU A 709 17.05 52.35 -32.61
C LEU A 709 16.73 52.58 -31.14
N ASP A 710 15.47 52.89 -30.82
CA ASP A 710 14.98 53.18 -29.45
C ASP A 710 14.52 51.92 -28.69
N VAL A 711 14.73 50.72 -29.26
CA VAL A 711 14.31 49.43 -28.69
C VAL A 711 15.51 48.62 -28.21
N SER A 712 15.67 48.47 -26.88
CA SER A 712 16.63 47.53 -26.29
C SER A 712 16.06 46.10 -26.25
N LEU A 713 16.70 45.15 -26.93
CA LEU A 713 16.40 43.72 -26.78
C LEU A 713 16.95 43.12 -25.48
N MET A 714 17.86 43.80 -24.78
CA MET A 714 18.46 43.31 -23.52
C MET A 714 17.51 43.51 -22.33
N ASP A 715 16.84 44.66 -22.27
CA ASP A 715 15.97 45.07 -21.16
C ASP A 715 14.59 44.42 -21.18
N MET A 716 14.17 43.89 -22.33
CA MET A 716 12.90 43.16 -22.43
C MET A 716 12.93 41.85 -21.63
N LEU A 717 11.80 41.53 -21.01
CA LEU A 717 11.54 40.20 -20.44
C LEU A 717 11.70 39.13 -21.53
N GLY A 718 12.23 37.95 -21.19
CA GLY A 718 12.66 36.96 -22.18
C GLY A 718 11.57 36.51 -23.17
N LEU A 719 10.34 36.32 -22.70
CA LEU A 719 9.19 36.00 -23.56
C LEU A 719 8.87 37.12 -24.56
N ARG A 720 8.97 38.39 -24.15
CA ARG A 720 8.78 39.56 -25.04
C ARG A 720 9.93 39.69 -26.04
N ALA A 721 11.16 39.39 -25.64
CA ALA A 721 12.32 39.34 -26.52
C ALA A 721 12.21 38.20 -27.55
N LEU A 722 11.71 37.02 -27.15
CA LEU A 722 11.44 35.87 -28.02
C LEU A 722 10.36 36.22 -29.06
N TYR A 723 9.21 36.72 -28.61
CA TYR A 723 8.13 37.14 -29.51
C TYR A 723 8.60 38.21 -30.51
N LEU A 724 9.33 39.24 -30.06
CA LEU A 724 9.78 40.34 -30.91
C LEU A 724 10.88 39.91 -31.90
N SER A 725 11.83 39.07 -31.46
CA SER A 725 12.88 38.53 -32.35
C SER A 725 12.29 37.57 -33.40
N LEU A 726 11.28 36.77 -33.04
CA LEU A 726 10.55 35.91 -33.97
C LEU A 726 9.78 36.74 -35.00
N ARG A 727 9.01 37.74 -34.56
CA ARG A 727 8.28 38.66 -35.44
C ARG A 727 9.22 39.47 -36.35
N LYS A 728 10.41 39.85 -35.88
CA LYS A 728 11.46 40.53 -36.68
C LYS A 728 12.38 39.58 -37.46
N ARG A 729 12.14 38.25 -37.42
CA ARG A 729 12.91 37.17 -38.07
C ARG A 729 14.41 37.13 -37.72
N VAL A 730 14.77 37.49 -36.48
CA VAL A 730 16.15 37.47 -35.97
C VAL A 730 16.48 36.09 -35.37
N TRP A 731 16.59 35.09 -36.25
CA TRP A 731 16.61 33.67 -35.88
C TRP A 731 17.70 33.23 -34.89
N ALA A 732 18.87 33.89 -34.89
CA ALA A 732 19.91 33.63 -33.90
C ALA A 732 19.47 33.99 -32.47
N VAL A 733 18.72 35.09 -32.31
CA VAL A 733 18.19 35.56 -31.01
C VAL A 733 16.98 34.74 -30.59
N THR A 734 16.12 34.30 -31.52
CA THR A 734 15.01 33.41 -31.13
C THR A 734 15.53 32.08 -30.59
N LEU A 735 16.58 31.55 -31.22
CA LEU A 735 17.17 30.25 -30.87
C LEU A 735 17.98 30.33 -29.56
N SER A 736 18.69 31.43 -29.31
CA SER A 736 19.34 31.64 -28.01
C SER A 736 18.33 31.89 -26.88
N GLN A 737 17.26 32.65 -27.16
CA GLN A 737 16.30 33.02 -26.14
C GLN A 737 15.37 31.86 -25.76
N SER A 738 14.97 31.01 -26.72
CA SER A 738 14.22 29.79 -26.40
C SER A 738 15.06 28.82 -25.58
N LEU A 739 16.34 28.62 -25.96
CA LEU A 739 17.27 27.76 -25.25
C LEU A 739 17.56 28.26 -23.83
N ALA A 740 17.76 29.57 -23.63
CA ALA A 740 17.95 30.15 -22.31
C ALA A 740 16.70 30.00 -21.41
N ILE A 741 15.49 29.96 -22.00
CA ILE A 741 14.24 29.71 -21.26
C ILE A 741 14.12 28.24 -20.87
N THR A 742 14.42 27.27 -21.76
CA THR A 742 14.38 25.84 -21.40
C THR A 742 15.50 25.45 -20.43
N CYS A 743 16.71 25.99 -20.62
CA CYS A 743 17.83 25.75 -19.73
C CYS A 743 17.62 26.23 -18.29
N ALA A 744 16.78 27.25 -18.07
CA ALA A 744 16.43 27.73 -16.73
C ALA A 744 15.79 26.64 -15.85
N PHE A 745 15.17 25.62 -16.45
CA PHE A 745 14.54 24.48 -15.77
C PHE A 745 15.44 23.24 -15.65
N LEU A 746 16.66 23.23 -16.19
CA LEU A 746 17.59 22.09 -16.03
C LEU A 746 17.89 21.82 -14.55
N THR A 747 18.01 22.87 -13.73
CA THR A 747 18.26 22.77 -12.28
C THR A 747 17.06 22.24 -11.50
N THR A 748 15.83 22.60 -11.91
CA THR A 748 14.58 22.11 -11.28
C THR A 748 14.21 20.70 -11.70
N LEU A 749 14.63 20.25 -12.89
CA LEU A 749 14.40 18.88 -13.36
C LEU A 749 15.39 17.91 -12.72
N VAL A 750 16.68 18.29 -12.62
CA VAL A 750 17.71 17.39 -12.10
C VAL A 750 17.62 17.14 -10.59
N SER A 751 16.92 18.00 -9.82
CA SER A 751 16.60 17.74 -8.41
C SER A 751 15.70 16.51 -8.19
N VAL A 752 15.12 15.98 -9.26
CA VAL A 752 14.16 14.87 -9.25
C VAL A 752 14.74 13.62 -9.96
N ILE A 753 16.02 13.65 -10.37
CA ILE A 753 16.60 12.57 -11.18
C ILE A 753 16.93 11.30 -10.39
N PHE A 754 17.14 11.41 -9.07
CA PHE A 754 17.46 10.26 -8.20
C PHE A 754 16.39 10.04 -7.12
N THR A 755 15.88 8.81 -7.07
CA THR A 755 14.90 8.29 -6.11
C THR A 755 15.58 7.31 -5.15
N VAL A 756 14.93 7.02 -4.01
CA VAL A 756 15.35 5.95 -3.11
C VAL A 756 14.23 4.93 -3.06
N GLU A 757 14.52 3.70 -3.44
CA GLU A 757 13.55 2.61 -3.60
C GLU A 757 14.06 1.38 -2.84
N SER A 758 13.17 0.59 -2.23
CA SER A 758 13.52 -0.70 -1.63
C SER A 758 13.61 -1.76 -2.72
N ILE A 759 14.81 -2.27 -2.96
CA ILE A 759 15.05 -3.34 -3.94
C ILE A 759 15.55 -4.56 -3.18
N PRO A 760 14.84 -5.69 -3.20
CA PRO A 760 15.24 -6.88 -2.45
C PRO A 760 16.64 -7.36 -2.83
N ASP A 761 17.42 -7.80 -1.84
CA ASP A 761 18.67 -8.51 -2.10
C ASP A 761 18.38 -10.01 -2.16
N SER A 762 18.39 -10.56 -3.39
CA SER A 762 18.04 -11.96 -3.66
C SER A 762 19.28 -12.84 -3.79
N HIS A 763 19.35 -13.94 -3.05
CA HIS A 763 20.38 -14.98 -3.22
C HIS A 763 19.77 -16.38 -3.22
N ASN A 764 20.35 -17.28 -4.01
CA ASN A 764 19.89 -18.66 -4.11
C ASN A 764 20.54 -19.53 -3.03
N ILE A 765 19.74 -20.39 -2.41
CA ILE A 765 20.17 -21.49 -1.54
C ILE A 765 19.67 -22.82 -2.12
N GLN A 766 20.29 -23.92 -1.71
CA GLN A 766 19.83 -25.27 -2.01
C GLN A 766 19.22 -25.85 -0.73
N LEU A 767 17.92 -26.14 -0.75
CA LEU A 767 17.25 -26.88 0.32
C LEU A 767 17.37 -28.38 0.04
N GLN A 768 17.42 -29.20 1.11
CA GLN A 768 17.47 -30.66 1.00
C GLN A 768 16.17 -31.28 1.51
N GLN A 769 15.72 -32.35 0.87
CA GLN A 769 14.50 -33.04 1.26
C GLN A 769 14.81 -34.11 2.34
N GLU A 770 14.40 -33.88 3.58
CA GLU A 770 14.76 -34.74 4.72
C GLU A 770 13.73 -35.86 5.01
N SER A 771 12.51 -35.76 4.45
CA SER A 771 11.45 -36.76 4.61
C SER A 771 10.82 -37.20 3.28
N TRP A 772 10.31 -38.42 3.24
CA TRP A 772 9.51 -38.97 2.16
C TRP A 772 8.18 -39.54 2.69
N PHE A 773 7.24 -39.86 1.79
CA PHE A 773 5.95 -40.46 2.15
C PHE A 773 5.87 -41.91 1.67
N GLY A 774 5.46 -42.81 2.56
CA GLY A 774 5.27 -44.23 2.29
C GLY A 774 4.17 -44.81 3.18
N SER A 775 3.71 -46.02 2.91
CA SER A 775 2.54 -46.57 3.61
C SER A 775 2.89 -47.21 4.96
N THR A 776 2.10 -46.89 6.00
CA THR A 776 2.14 -47.53 7.33
C THR A 776 1.04 -48.59 7.49
N GLU A 777 1.30 -49.65 8.26
CA GLU A 777 0.27 -50.62 8.68
C GLU A 777 -0.27 -50.28 10.08
N ILE A 778 -1.59 -50.24 10.24
CA ILE A 778 -2.23 -49.94 11.53
C ILE A 778 -2.16 -51.17 12.45
N GLY A 779 -1.46 -51.02 13.57
CA GLY A 779 -1.30 -52.09 14.55
C GLY A 779 -2.63 -52.53 15.19
N ARG A 780 -3.06 -53.77 14.91
CA ARG A 780 -4.34 -54.36 15.38
C ARG A 780 -4.45 -54.59 16.90
N GLY A 781 -3.46 -54.16 17.69
CA GLY A 781 -3.49 -54.20 19.16
C GLY A 781 -4.22 -53.01 19.77
N LEU A 782 -4.56 -53.09 21.07
CA LEU A 782 -5.28 -52.03 21.80
C LEU A 782 -4.59 -50.67 21.69
N ASP A 783 -3.27 -50.60 21.91
CA ASP A 783 -2.51 -49.36 21.80
C ASP A 783 -2.55 -48.77 20.39
N GLY A 784 -2.31 -49.59 19.36
CA GLY A 784 -2.30 -49.15 17.95
C GLY A 784 -3.66 -48.63 17.47
N LEU A 785 -4.75 -49.29 17.86
CA LEU A 785 -6.11 -48.83 17.59
C LEU A 785 -6.46 -47.55 18.39
N SER A 786 -5.93 -47.39 19.61
CA SER A 786 -6.13 -46.15 20.39
C SER A 786 -5.39 -44.95 19.80
N LEU A 787 -4.15 -45.16 19.31
CA LEU A 787 -3.37 -44.14 18.61
C LEU A 787 -4.02 -43.76 17.28
N SER A 788 -4.43 -44.75 16.48
CA SER A 788 -5.16 -44.56 15.23
C SER A 788 -6.43 -43.72 15.42
N ARG A 789 -7.19 -43.96 16.50
CA ARG A 789 -8.37 -43.17 16.86
C ARG A 789 -8.03 -41.76 17.31
N SER A 790 -6.95 -41.60 18.08
CA SER A 790 -6.48 -40.29 18.53
C SER A 790 -6.09 -39.39 17.36
N ASN A 791 -5.29 -39.92 16.42
CA ASN A 791 -4.84 -39.23 15.21
C ASN A 791 -6.02 -38.73 14.36
N ARG A 792 -7.07 -39.54 14.24
CA ARG A 792 -8.28 -39.19 13.47
C ARG A 792 -9.11 -38.11 14.16
N GLN A 793 -9.38 -38.27 15.46
CA GLN A 793 -10.12 -37.27 16.25
C GLN A 793 -9.36 -35.94 16.47
N LEU A 794 -8.06 -35.92 16.25
CA LEU A 794 -7.27 -34.69 16.18
C LEU A 794 -7.59 -33.89 14.90
N LEU A 795 -7.76 -34.58 13.76
CA LEU A 795 -8.01 -33.97 12.45
C LEU A 795 -9.44 -33.48 12.22
N SER A 796 -10.41 -34.01 12.96
CA SER A 796 -11.81 -33.57 12.94
C SER A 796 -12.01 -32.07 13.13
N SER A 797 -11.04 -31.41 13.76
CA SER A 797 -10.97 -29.96 13.92
C SER A 797 -10.78 -29.18 12.61
N LEU A 798 -10.00 -29.70 11.66
CA LEU A 798 -9.58 -28.99 10.44
C LEU A 798 -10.68 -28.96 9.36
N VAL A 799 -11.71 -29.80 9.50
CA VAL A 799 -12.93 -29.79 8.68
C VAL A 799 -14.16 -29.22 9.39
N THR A 800 -14.02 -28.73 10.63
CA THR A 800 -15.10 -28.03 11.34
C THR A 800 -14.89 -26.52 11.24
N ARG A 801 -15.91 -25.76 10.81
CA ARG A 801 -15.91 -24.28 10.85
C ARG A 801 -14.75 -23.63 10.09
N GLN A 802 -14.44 -24.17 8.91
CA GLN A 802 -13.36 -23.71 8.01
C GLN A 802 -13.46 -22.22 7.60
N GLY A 803 -14.61 -21.57 7.78
CA GLY A 803 -14.80 -20.14 7.51
C GLY A 803 -14.47 -19.18 8.67
N GLU A 804 -14.31 -19.66 9.91
CA GLU A 804 -14.31 -18.80 11.11
C GLU A 804 -12.91 -18.41 11.62
N ALA A 805 -11.86 -19.04 11.11
CA ALA A 805 -10.47 -18.74 11.48
C ALA A 805 -9.55 -18.83 10.25
N SER A 806 -8.45 -18.09 10.29
CA SER A 806 -7.26 -18.42 9.50
C SER A 806 -6.61 -19.67 10.12
N LEU A 807 -7.20 -20.85 9.84
CA LEU A 807 -6.70 -22.15 10.29
C LEU A 807 -5.25 -22.31 9.84
N ALA A 808 -4.32 -22.30 10.80
CA ALA A 808 -2.91 -22.52 10.51
C ALA A 808 -2.69 -24.03 10.37
N TYR A 809 -2.58 -24.50 9.13
CA TYR A 809 -2.37 -25.92 8.87
C TYR A 809 -1.10 -26.44 9.57
N PRO A 810 -1.08 -27.71 10.04
CA PRO A 810 0.07 -28.29 10.73
C PRO A 810 1.39 -28.16 9.95
N LYS A 811 2.52 -28.02 10.68
CA LYS A 811 3.85 -27.82 10.06
C LYS A 811 4.10 -28.84 8.93
N ASN A 812 4.59 -28.34 7.79
CA ASN A 812 4.79 -29.07 6.52
C ASN A 812 3.51 -29.54 5.79
N THR A 813 2.37 -28.89 6.02
CA THR A 813 1.16 -28.98 5.18
C THR A 813 0.58 -27.60 4.88
N TYR A 814 -0.25 -27.52 3.85
CA TYR A 814 -1.17 -26.42 3.63
C TYR A 814 -2.39 -26.98 2.91
N ASP A 815 -3.58 -26.83 3.48
CA ASP A 815 -4.81 -27.33 2.87
C ASP A 815 -4.73 -28.84 2.55
N ASP A 816 -5.14 -29.27 1.36
CA ASP A 816 -5.00 -30.65 0.87
C ASP A 816 -3.59 -31.02 0.32
N LEU A 817 -2.59 -30.15 0.55
CA LEU A 817 -1.19 -30.35 0.15
C LEU A 817 -0.33 -30.76 1.35
N VAL A 818 0.43 -31.85 1.21
CA VAL A 818 1.45 -32.26 2.18
C VAL A 818 2.85 -32.17 1.57
N PHE A 819 3.72 -31.40 2.22
CA PHE A 819 5.09 -31.10 1.78
C PHE A 819 6.10 -31.96 2.53
N PRO A 820 7.22 -32.37 1.90
CA PRO A 820 8.31 -32.98 2.64
C PRO A 820 9.00 -31.95 3.55
N VAL A 821 9.69 -32.42 4.60
CA VAL A 821 10.51 -31.56 5.47
C VAL A 821 11.69 -31.01 4.68
N LEU A 822 11.92 -29.69 4.78
CA LEU A 822 12.92 -28.95 4.03
C LEU A 822 14.12 -28.59 4.92
N GLY A 823 15.19 -29.37 4.82
CA GLY A 823 16.47 -29.11 5.47
C GLY A 823 17.22 -27.92 4.89
N GLY A 824 17.98 -27.24 5.73
CA GLY A 824 18.86 -26.11 5.35
C GLY A 824 18.23 -24.72 5.53
N VAL A 825 16.93 -24.61 5.84
CA VAL A 825 16.25 -23.33 6.09
C VAL A 825 16.90 -22.54 7.23
N ASP A 826 17.30 -23.22 8.31
CA ASP A 826 17.95 -22.64 9.50
C ASP A 826 19.31 -21.97 9.23
N THR A 827 19.90 -22.19 8.05
CA THR A 827 21.15 -21.52 7.64
C THR A 827 20.92 -20.03 7.32
N VAL A 828 19.67 -19.63 7.09
CA VAL A 828 19.26 -18.24 6.84
C VAL A 828 18.93 -17.56 8.15
N ALA A 829 19.59 -16.44 8.46
CA ALA A 829 19.27 -15.66 9.64
C ALA A 829 17.81 -15.17 9.60
N VAL A 830 17.01 -15.54 10.61
CA VAL A 830 15.58 -15.23 10.68
C VAL A 830 15.37 -13.73 10.90
N SER A 831 14.53 -13.12 10.06
CA SER A 831 14.37 -11.66 9.98
C SER A 831 12.99 -11.33 9.40
N PRO A 832 12.21 -10.40 10.00
CA PRO A 832 10.85 -10.08 9.54
C PRO A 832 10.80 -9.39 8.16
N ASN A 833 11.95 -8.99 7.62
CA ASN A 833 12.07 -8.40 6.29
C ASN A 833 12.62 -9.39 5.25
N THR A 834 12.90 -10.62 5.67
CA THR A 834 13.46 -11.69 4.84
C THR A 834 12.39 -12.72 4.54
N THR A 835 12.24 -13.09 3.27
CA THR A 835 11.32 -14.15 2.85
C THR A 835 12.03 -15.13 1.94
N ILE A 836 11.69 -16.41 2.02
CA ILE A 836 12.25 -17.47 1.19
C ILE A 836 11.16 -17.91 0.21
N THR A 837 11.49 -18.06 -1.07
CA THR A 837 10.56 -18.58 -2.09
C THR A 837 11.18 -19.83 -2.71
N ALA A 838 10.44 -20.94 -2.70
CA ALA A 838 10.91 -22.23 -3.21
C ALA A 838 9.85 -22.88 -4.11
N THR A 839 10.29 -23.76 -5.00
CA THR A 839 9.41 -24.63 -5.79
C THR A 839 9.55 -26.04 -5.25
N VAL A 840 8.48 -26.61 -4.69
CA VAL A 840 8.51 -27.82 -3.87
C VAL A 840 7.52 -28.85 -4.42
N PRO A 841 7.87 -30.14 -4.51
CA PRO A 841 6.91 -31.21 -4.80
C PRO A 841 5.96 -31.40 -3.61
N ALA A 842 4.68 -31.13 -3.82
CA ALA A 842 3.63 -31.44 -2.85
C ALA A 842 2.93 -32.74 -3.22
N ALA A 843 2.62 -33.60 -2.25
CA ALA A 843 1.67 -34.67 -2.46
C ALA A 843 0.25 -34.12 -2.27
N LYS A 844 -0.63 -34.38 -3.24
CA LYS A 844 -2.05 -34.03 -3.22
C LYS A 844 -2.87 -35.28 -3.51
N LEU A 845 -3.97 -35.49 -2.80
CA LEU A 845 -4.95 -36.50 -3.18
C LEU A 845 -5.89 -35.90 -4.22
N HIS A 846 -5.98 -36.50 -5.41
CA HIS A 846 -6.74 -35.91 -6.52
C HIS A 846 -7.63 -36.96 -7.20
N PRO A 847 -8.91 -36.64 -7.50
CA PRO A 847 -9.76 -37.51 -8.32
C PRO A 847 -9.26 -37.49 -9.78
N MET A 848 -8.85 -38.65 -10.30
CA MET A 848 -8.44 -38.81 -11.71
C MET A 848 -9.63 -38.78 -12.67
N GLU A 849 -10.78 -39.20 -12.17
CA GLU A 849 -12.06 -39.28 -12.87
C GLU A 849 -13.17 -39.10 -11.84
N CYS A 850 -14.19 -38.32 -12.15
CA CYS A 850 -15.43 -38.29 -11.37
C CYS A 850 -16.64 -38.01 -12.27
N PHE A 851 -17.75 -38.72 -12.04
CA PHE A 851 -18.95 -38.65 -12.86
C PHE A 851 -20.23 -38.88 -12.04
N LYS A 852 -21.36 -38.33 -12.52
CA LYS A 852 -22.69 -38.66 -12.01
C LYS A 852 -23.10 -40.04 -12.52
N VAL A 853 -23.48 -40.94 -11.63
CA VAL A 853 -23.95 -42.28 -11.97
C VAL A 853 -25.36 -42.15 -12.60
N PRO A 854 -25.60 -42.69 -13.82
CA PRO A 854 -26.90 -42.55 -14.48
C PRO A 854 -28.05 -43.21 -13.72
N ASP A 855 -29.22 -42.57 -13.74
CA ASP A 855 -30.48 -43.04 -13.12
C ASP A 855 -30.95 -44.43 -13.62
N SER A 856 -30.40 -44.92 -14.74
CA SER A 856 -30.64 -46.26 -15.28
C SER A 856 -29.75 -47.36 -14.69
N GLU A 857 -28.73 -47.03 -13.90
CA GLU A 857 -27.77 -47.98 -13.31
C GLU A 857 -28.08 -48.35 -11.85
N TYR A 858 -29.16 -47.80 -11.28
CA TYR A 858 -29.62 -48.11 -9.94
C TYR A 858 -31.15 -48.08 -9.85
N ASN A 859 -31.69 -48.71 -8.82
CA ASN A 859 -33.12 -48.69 -8.48
C ASN A 859 -33.29 -48.21 -7.04
N ILE A 860 -34.34 -47.44 -6.77
CA ILE A 860 -34.67 -46.93 -5.42
C ILE A 860 -36.01 -47.54 -4.97
N ASN A 861 -35.99 -48.33 -3.91
CA ASN A 861 -37.19 -48.85 -3.25
C ASN A 861 -37.38 -48.16 -1.90
N ILE A 862 -38.55 -47.55 -1.67
CA ILE A 862 -38.83 -46.79 -0.45
C ILE A 862 -39.76 -47.59 0.45
N THR A 863 -39.34 -47.77 1.70
CA THR A 863 -40.05 -48.57 2.71
C THR A 863 -40.42 -47.72 3.91
N ASN A 864 -41.58 -47.96 4.50
CA ASN A 864 -42.05 -47.29 5.70
C ASN A 864 -42.07 -48.27 6.90
N TRP A 865 -41.31 -47.94 7.94
CA TRP A 865 -41.18 -48.74 9.16
C TRP A 865 -42.02 -48.15 10.30
N VAL A 866 -42.59 -49.06 11.12
CA VAL A 866 -43.35 -48.82 12.37
C VAL A 866 -44.66 -48.02 12.22
N GLU A 867 -45.77 -48.59 12.67
CA GLU A 867 -47.10 -47.94 12.61
C GLU A 867 -47.23 -46.74 13.57
N GLU A 868 -46.56 -46.77 14.72
CA GLU A 868 -46.60 -45.71 15.74
C GLU A 868 -45.71 -44.50 15.42
N THR A 869 -44.61 -44.70 14.68
CA THR A 869 -43.64 -43.65 14.33
C THR A 869 -43.13 -43.86 12.90
N LYS A 870 -43.98 -43.57 11.91
CA LYS A 870 -43.68 -43.77 10.47
C LYS A 870 -42.29 -43.25 10.10
N TYR A 871 -41.38 -44.18 9.85
CA TYR A 871 -39.98 -43.91 9.53
C TYR A 871 -39.75 -44.32 8.08
N TYR A 872 -39.05 -43.51 7.29
CA TYR A 872 -38.88 -43.77 5.85
C TYR A 872 -37.42 -44.12 5.54
N GLU A 873 -37.21 -45.29 4.95
CA GLU A 873 -35.91 -45.79 4.50
C GLU A 873 -35.93 -46.02 2.98
N ALA A 874 -35.00 -45.41 2.26
CA ALA A 874 -34.72 -45.74 0.87
C ALA A 874 -33.65 -46.83 0.81
N ILE A 875 -33.91 -47.87 0.03
CA ILE A 875 -32.98 -48.94 -0.31
C ILE A 875 -32.59 -48.74 -1.77
N ILE A 876 -31.32 -48.42 -2.01
CA ILE A 876 -30.76 -48.17 -3.35
C ILE A 876 -30.00 -49.43 -3.77
N THR A 877 -30.44 -50.12 -4.83
CA THR A 877 -29.72 -51.27 -5.39
C THR A 877 -29.08 -50.94 -6.73
N GLN A 878 -27.80 -51.30 -6.88
CA GLN A 878 -27.04 -51.16 -8.13
C GLN A 878 -26.56 -52.55 -8.60
N PRO A 879 -27.08 -53.09 -9.72
CA PRO A 879 -26.59 -54.32 -10.30
C PRO A 879 -25.24 -54.12 -11.00
N PHE A 880 -24.34 -55.08 -10.87
CA PHE A 880 -23.02 -55.07 -11.52
C PHE A 880 -22.53 -56.50 -11.82
N SER A 881 -21.45 -56.63 -12.59
CA SER A 881 -20.87 -57.93 -12.97
C SER A 881 -19.66 -58.30 -12.10
N CYS A 882 -19.70 -59.48 -11.48
CA CYS A 882 -18.59 -60.07 -10.75
C CYS A 882 -17.51 -60.64 -11.71
N PRO A 883 -16.23 -60.77 -11.28
CA PRO A 883 -15.14 -61.28 -12.13
C PRO A 883 -15.29 -62.73 -12.60
N ASN A 884 -16.16 -63.51 -11.96
CA ASN A 884 -16.55 -64.88 -12.33
C ASN A 884 -17.67 -64.94 -13.40
N GLY A 885 -18.20 -63.80 -13.83
CA GLY A 885 -19.30 -63.69 -14.79
C GLY A 885 -20.72 -63.74 -14.20
N THR A 886 -20.89 -63.84 -12.88
CA THR A 886 -22.23 -63.71 -12.25
C THR A 886 -22.61 -62.24 -12.06
N THR A 887 -23.88 -61.89 -12.18
CA THR A 887 -24.39 -60.59 -11.72
C THR A 887 -24.62 -60.61 -10.21
N ALA A 888 -24.25 -59.53 -9.53
CA ALA A 888 -24.59 -59.27 -8.13
C ALA A 888 -25.15 -57.85 -7.98
N GLU A 889 -25.72 -57.53 -6.82
CA GLU A 889 -26.26 -56.21 -6.51
C GLU A 889 -25.55 -55.64 -5.29
N LEU A 890 -25.09 -54.39 -5.38
CA LEU A 890 -24.75 -53.59 -4.20
C LEU A 890 -26.03 -52.99 -3.63
N LEU A 891 -26.18 -53.06 -2.31
CA LEU A 891 -27.31 -52.50 -1.58
C LEU A 891 -26.81 -51.41 -0.64
N ASN A 892 -27.27 -50.18 -0.87
CA ASN A 892 -27.07 -49.04 0.03
C ASN A 892 -28.41 -48.69 0.69
N ARG A 893 -28.35 -48.07 1.87
CA ARG A 893 -29.51 -47.60 2.64
C ARG A 893 -29.35 -46.11 2.87
N LEU A 894 -30.44 -45.35 2.75
CA LEU A 894 -30.47 -43.92 3.01
C LEU A 894 -31.73 -43.58 3.81
N ASP A 895 -31.51 -42.96 4.96
CA ASP A 895 -32.50 -42.80 6.02
C ASP A 895 -33.03 -41.34 6.03
N MET A 896 -34.35 -41.18 5.96
CA MET A 896 -34.99 -39.87 5.82
C MET A 896 -35.37 -39.25 7.17
N GLY A 897 -35.14 -39.98 8.27
CA GLY A 897 -35.32 -39.51 9.65
C GLY A 897 -36.76 -39.15 10.06
N VAL A 898 -36.87 -38.70 11.30
CA VAL A 898 -38.16 -38.30 11.92
C VAL A 898 -38.72 -37.00 11.33
N ALA A 899 -37.87 -36.17 10.71
CA ALA A 899 -38.22 -34.97 9.95
C ALA A 899 -39.38 -35.22 8.98
N THR A 900 -39.22 -36.26 8.15
CA THR A 900 -40.18 -36.71 7.13
C THR A 900 -41.59 -36.94 7.69
N ASN A 901 -41.71 -37.50 8.89
CA ASN A 901 -43.00 -37.79 9.53
C ASN A 901 -43.68 -36.53 10.10
N ARG A 902 -42.91 -35.49 10.42
CA ARG A 902 -43.42 -34.24 11.00
C ARG A 902 -43.74 -33.16 9.97
N LEU A 903 -42.93 -33.08 8.90
CA LEU A 903 -42.95 -31.98 7.94
C LEU A 903 -43.20 -32.44 6.49
N GLY A 904 -43.25 -33.75 6.22
CA GLY A 904 -43.49 -34.30 4.87
C GLY A 904 -42.29 -34.19 3.91
N VAL A 905 -41.22 -33.53 4.32
CA VAL A 905 -40.00 -33.26 3.55
C VAL A 905 -38.79 -33.56 4.43
N SER A 906 -37.70 -33.98 3.81
CA SER A 906 -36.40 -34.19 4.46
C SER A 906 -35.26 -33.99 3.47
N TYR A 907 -34.07 -33.61 3.97
CA TYR A 907 -32.80 -33.56 3.24
C TYR A 907 -31.83 -34.58 3.82
N MET A 908 -31.15 -35.34 2.97
CA MET A 908 -30.30 -36.47 3.36
C MET A 908 -29.09 -36.64 2.45
N ALA A 909 -28.01 -37.18 2.99
CA ALA A 909 -26.80 -37.46 2.23
C ALA A 909 -25.91 -38.51 2.91
N ASP A 910 -25.28 -39.39 2.14
CA ASP A 910 -24.28 -40.33 2.68
C ASP A 910 -23.26 -40.82 1.62
N VAL A 911 -22.25 -41.54 2.07
CA VAL A 911 -21.27 -42.25 1.23
C VAL A 911 -21.70 -43.70 1.04
N PHE A 912 -21.70 -44.14 -0.22
CA PHE A 912 -22.16 -45.46 -0.65
C PHE A 912 -20.99 -46.36 -1.09
N TYR A 913 -21.22 -47.67 -1.06
CA TYR A 913 -20.31 -48.68 -1.60
C TYR A 913 -20.14 -48.54 -3.13
N SER A 914 -18.96 -48.84 -3.65
CA SER A 914 -18.59 -48.68 -5.06
C SER A 914 -18.08 -50.01 -5.64
N PRO A 915 -18.64 -50.53 -6.74
CA PRO A 915 -18.30 -51.89 -7.24
C PRO A 915 -16.86 -52.02 -7.75
N GLN A 916 -16.13 -50.91 -7.93
CA GLN A 916 -14.72 -50.88 -8.26
C GLN A 916 -13.79 -51.16 -7.05
N ASN A 917 -14.28 -51.02 -5.81
CA ASN A 917 -13.47 -51.26 -4.62
C ASN A 917 -13.36 -52.75 -4.31
N THR A 918 -12.15 -53.24 -4.07
CA THR A 918 -11.87 -54.65 -3.77
C THR A 918 -12.62 -55.17 -2.53
N ALA A 919 -12.89 -54.32 -1.54
CA ALA A 919 -13.69 -54.68 -0.36
C ALA A 919 -15.16 -54.96 -0.74
N ASP A 920 -15.79 -54.00 -1.40
CA ASP A 920 -17.22 -53.99 -1.73
C ASP A 920 -17.56 -55.13 -2.70
N ILE A 921 -16.72 -55.36 -3.72
CA ILE A 921 -16.89 -56.46 -4.67
C ILE A 921 -16.61 -57.83 -4.04
N ASN A 922 -15.67 -57.93 -3.08
CA ASN A 922 -15.43 -59.17 -2.34
C ASN A 922 -16.62 -59.51 -1.43
N MET A 923 -17.27 -58.52 -0.83
CA MET A 923 -18.48 -58.69 -0.03
C MET A 923 -19.65 -59.17 -0.89
N ALA A 924 -19.96 -58.48 -1.98
CA ALA A 924 -21.12 -58.79 -2.83
C ALA A 924 -20.95 -60.05 -3.69
N CYS A 925 -19.74 -60.33 -4.19
CA CYS A 925 -19.46 -61.50 -5.03
C CYS A 925 -18.86 -62.70 -4.27
N SER A 926 -18.59 -62.59 -2.96
CA SER A 926 -17.97 -63.63 -2.12
C SER A 926 -16.66 -64.20 -2.69
N LEU A 927 -15.74 -63.31 -3.08
CA LEU A 927 -14.52 -63.69 -3.83
C LEU A 927 -13.43 -64.39 -2.98
N GLY A 928 -13.50 -64.27 -1.65
CA GLY A 928 -12.53 -64.90 -0.73
C GLY A 928 -11.19 -64.16 -0.61
N VAL A 929 -11.13 -62.87 -0.96
CA VAL A 929 -9.93 -62.03 -0.85
C VAL A 929 -9.64 -61.70 0.62
N ASN A 930 -8.36 -61.72 1.03
CA ASN A 930 -7.96 -61.40 2.40
C ASN A 930 -8.17 -59.91 2.72
N ALA A 931 -8.42 -59.59 3.99
CA ALA A 931 -8.62 -58.21 4.44
C ALA A 931 -7.41 -57.30 4.17
N THR A 932 -6.20 -57.80 4.37
CA THR A 932 -4.93 -57.07 4.12
C THR A 932 -4.78 -56.56 2.69
N ASP A 933 -5.45 -57.21 1.74
CA ASP A 933 -5.24 -57.02 0.31
C ASP A 933 -6.21 -55.97 -0.26
N TYR A 934 -7.22 -55.55 0.53
CA TYR A 934 -8.13 -54.44 0.23
C TYR A 934 -8.13 -53.32 1.27
N GLU A 935 -7.68 -53.57 2.50
CA GLU A 935 -7.51 -52.53 3.54
C GLU A 935 -6.48 -51.46 3.16
N TYR A 936 -5.54 -51.76 2.25
CA TYR A 936 -4.47 -50.84 1.84
C TYR A 936 -4.34 -50.81 0.31
N ALA A 937 -4.65 -49.66 -0.29
CA ALA A 937 -4.61 -49.46 -1.73
C ALA A 937 -4.20 -48.02 -2.08
N SER A 938 -3.48 -47.84 -3.19
CA SER A 938 -3.02 -46.54 -3.70
C SER A 938 -4.08 -45.74 -4.48
N TRP A 939 -5.25 -46.32 -4.69
CA TRP A 939 -6.43 -45.69 -5.28
C TRP A 939 -7.70 -46.21 -4.61
N ARG A 940 -8.76 -45.38 -4.57
CA ARG A 940 -10.06 -45.72 -3.97
C ARG A 940 -11.19 -45.02 -4.72
N TYR A 941 -12.32 -45.72 -4.90
CA TYR A 941 -13.56 -45.10 -5.36
C TYR A 941 -14.42 -44.71 -4.17
N GLN A 942 -14.88 -43.46 -4.17
CA GLN A 942 -15.91 -43.00 -3.24
C GLN A 942 -17.17 -42.66 -4.04
N THR A 943 -18.30 -43.28 -3.67
CA THR A 943 -19.61 -42.90 -4.19
C THR A 943 -20.28 -42.02 -3.16
N TYR A 944 -20.70 -40.82 -3.56
CA TYR A 944 -21.46 -39.88 -2.75
C TYR A 944 -22.91 -39.88 -3.24
N ALA A 945 -23.88 -39.80 -2.33
CA ALA A 945 -25.29 -39.63 -2.68
C ALA A 945 -25.95 -38.57 -1.79
N TRP A 946 -26.78 -37.72 -2.38
CA TRP A 946 -27.57 -36.73 -1.67
C TRP A 946 -28.93 -36.50 -2.33
N GLY A 947 -29.87 -35.94 -1.58
CA GLY A 947 -31.17 -35.59 -2.13
C GLY A 947 -32.15 -34.98 -1.14
N LYS A 948 -33.32 -34.63 -1.69
CA LYS A 948 -34.50 -34.15 -0.98
C LYS A 948 -35.65 -35.13 -1.20
N PHE A 949 -36.24 -35.63 -0.12
CA PHE A 949 -37.42 -36.50 -0.16
C PHE A 949 -38.72 -35.71 0.02
N SER A 950 -39.81 -36.20 -0.59
CA SER A 950 -41.17 -35.72 -0.38
C SER A 950 -42.16 -36.87 -0.17
N THR A 951 -42.89 -36.83 0.94
CA THR A 951 -43.98 -37.79 1.22
C THR A 951 -45.13 -37.67 0.21
N GLU A 952 -45.34 -36.49 -0.40
CA GLU A 952 -46.41 -36.28 -1.38
C GLU A 952 -46.18 -37.06 -2.67
N LYS A 953 -44.91 -37.16 -3.10
CA LYS A 953 -44.48 -37.99 -4.23
C LYS A 953 -44.26 -39.45 -3.84
N ASN A 954 -44.16 -39.75 -2.54
CA ASN A 954 -43.58 -40.99 -2.00
C ASN A 954 -42.25 -41.33 -2.70
N GLY A 955 -41.39 -40.31 -2.82
CA GLY A 955 -40.22 -40.32 -3.69
C GLY A 955 -39.35 -39.08 -3.52
N PHE A 956 -38.24 -39.05 -4.23
CA PHE A 956 -37.33 -37.91 -4.21
C PHE A 956 -37.87 -36.74 -5.04
N ASP A 957 -37.82 -35.54 -4.47
CA ASP A 957 -37.92 -34.29 -5.22
C ASP A 957 -36.67 -34.08 -6.07
N TYR A 958 -35.51 -34.41 -5.49
CA TYR A 958 -34.20 -34.40 -6.12
C TYR A 958 -33.34 -35.52 -5.53
N PHE A 959 -32.54 -36.17 -6.36
CA PHE A 959 -31.53 -37.14 -5.94
C PHE A 959 -30.33 -37.06 -6.89
N SER A 960 -29.14 -37.19 -6.34
CA SER A 960 -27.89 -37.21 -7.09
C SER A 960 -26.94 -38.25 -6.51
N MET A 961 -26.24 -38.97 -7.37
CA MET A 961 -25.22 -39.94 -6.97
C MET A 961 -23.99 -39.77 -7.85
N TRP A 962 -22.85 -39.44 -7.24
CA TRP A 962 -21.59 -39.14 -7.90
C TRP A 962 -20.51 -40.15 -7.48
N ARG A 963 -19.60 -40.48 -8.38
CA ARG A 963 -18.56 -41.49 -8.16
C ARG A 963 -17.20 -40.96 -8.61
N CYS A 964 -16.28 -40.76 -7.68
CA CYS A 964 -14.92 -40.26 -7.92
C CYS A 964 -13.87 -41.35 -7.65
N ASN A 965 -12.80 -41.37 -8.45
CA ASN A 965 -11.63 -42.26 -8.31
C ASN A 965 -10.40 -41.47 -7.85
N TYR A 966 -10.03 -41.57 -6.57
CA TYR A 966 -8.93 -40.82 -5.97
C TYR A 966 -7.59 -41.57 -6.05
N THR A 967 -6.49 -40.83 -6.24
CA THR A 967 -5.11 -41.34 -6.07
C THR A 967 -4.16 -40.21 -5.66
N TRP A 968 -2.95 -40.57 -5.22
CA TRP A 968 -1.90 -39.63 -4.84
C TRP A 968 -1.11 -39.14 -6.07
N VAL A 969 -0.99 -37.82 -6.20
CA VAL A 969 -0.19 -37.16 -7.24
C VAL A 969 0.84 -36.21 -6.65
N GLU A 970 1.95 -36.04 -7.35
CA GLU A 970 2.90 -34.96 -7.12
C GLU A 970 2.46 -33.73 -7.94
N ALA A 971 2.28 -32.60 -7.28
CA ALA A 971 1.98 -31.31 -7.90
C ALA A 971 3.09 -30.30 -7.58
N THR A 972 3.61 -29.64 -8.61
CA THR A 972 4.65 -28.61 -8.45
C THR A 972 4.06 -27.39 -7.77
N THR A 973 4.53 -27.05 -6.57
CA THR A 973 3.92 -26.00 -5.74
C THR A 973 4.92 -24.90 -5.45
N GLN A 974 4.53 -23.65 -5.73
CA GLN A 974 5.30 -22.49 -5.26
C GLN A 974 4.94 -22.22 -3.80
N VAL A 975 5.95 -22.22 -2.92
CA VAL A 975 5.80 -21.88 -1.51
C VAL A 975 6.58 -20.61 -1.18
N HIS A 976 6.00 -19.78 -0.32
CA HIS A 976 6.66 -18.66 0.32
C HIS A 976 6.79 -18.94 1.81
N LEU A 977 7.96 -18.67 2.37
CA LEU A 977 8.23 -18.73 3.81
C LEU A 977 8.50 -17.34 4.35
N ALA A 978 7.85 -17.00 5.46
CA ALA A 978 8.01 -15.76 6.21
C ALA A 978 8.53 -16.05 7.62
N ALA A 979 9.27 -15.10 8.21
CA ALA A 979 9.78 -15.21 9.57
C ALA A 979 8.66 -14.99 10.60
N ASN A 980 8.40 -15.97 11.46
CA ASN A 980 7.44 -15.87 12.56
C ASN A 980 8.03 -16.50 13.83
N ASP A 981 7.97 -15.77 14.96
CA ASP A 981 8.41 -16.20 16.30
C ASP A 981 9.83 -16.79 16.44
N GLY A 982 10.69 -16.63 15.42
CA GLY A 982 12.07 -17.12 15.41
C GLY A 982 12.32 -18.31 14.46
N GLU A 983 11.30 -18.81 13.78
CA GLU A 983 11.39 -19.81 12.70
C GLU A 983 10.93 -19.21 11.35
N TYR A 984 11.14 -19.95 10.25
CA TYR A 984 10.50 -19.69 8.96
C TYR A 984 9.28 -20.61 8.79
N VAL A 985 8.10 -20.02 8.60
CA VAL A 985 6.83 -20.74 8.41
C VAL A 985 6.21 -20.38 7.06
N LEU A 986 5.26 -21.19 6.57
CA LEU A 986 4.50 -20.88 5.35
C LEU A 986 3.78 -19.52 5.51
N ASP A 987 3.93 -18.67 4.50
CA ASP A 987 3.43 -17.29 4.48
C ASP A 987 1.89 -17.28 4.30
N PRO A 988 1.11 -16.84 5.31
CA PRO A 988 -0.36 -16.85 5.23
C PRO A 988 -0.92 -15.74 4.32
N GLU A 989 -0.16 -14.69 4.02
CA GLU A 989 -0.57 -13.65 3.05
C GLU A 989 -0.31 -14.08 1.60
N ARG A 990 0.56 -15.08 1.40
CA ARG A 990 0.90 -15.65 0.08
C ARG A 990 0.86 -17.19 0.13
N PRO A 991 -0.35 -17.77 0.28
CA PRO A 991 -0.52 -19.20 0.47
C PRO A 991 0.02 -20.01 -0.72
N PRO A 992 0.51 -21.26 -0.48
CA PRO A 992 0.98 -22.15 -1.53
C PRO A 992 -0.01 -22.35 -2.68
N GLN A 993 0.49 -22.29 -3.92
CA GLN A 993 -0.30 -22.56 -5.12
C GLN A 993 0.32 -23.72 -5.91
N ALA A 994 -0.44 -24.80 -6.05
CA ALA A 994 -0.06 -26.01 -6.77
C ALA A 994 -0.45 -25.90 -8.25
N ASP A 995 0.52 -26.06 -9.16
CA ASP A 995 0.26 -26.07 -10.60
C ASP A 995 -0.30 -27.43 -11.02
N LEU A 996 -1.62 -27.50 -11.13
CA LEU A 996 -2.37 -28.69 -11.55
C LEU A 996 -1.99 -29.17 -12.97
N SER A 997 -1.36 -28.33 -13.81
CA SER A 997 -0.87 -28.75 -15.14
C SER A 997 0.41 -29.60 -15.08
N THR A 998 1.11 -29.60 -13.93
CA THR A 998 2.33 -30.38 -13.69
C THR A 998 2.09 -31.75 -13.06
N ILE A 999 0.82 -32.11 -12.82
CA ILE A 999 0.42 -33.33 -12.10
C ILE A 999 0.99 -34.60 -12.75
N LYS A 1000 1.59 -35.44 -11.90
CA LYS A 1000 2.04 -36.81 -12.23
C LYS A 1000 1.76 -37.75 -11.03
N PRO A 1001 1.65 -39.08 -11.24
CA PRO A 1001 1.45 -40.03 -10.14
C PRO A 1001 2.58 -39.95 -9.10
N TRP A 1002 2.25 -40.05 -7.81
CA TRP A 1002 3.23 -39.99 -6.73
C TRP A 1002 4.12 -41.26 -6.71
N THR A 1003 5.44 -41.08 -6.56
CA THR A 1003 6.43 -42.18 -6.53
C THR A 1003 7.38 -42.05 -5.34
N PRO A 1004 7.61 -43.11 -4.53
CA PRO A 1004 7.00 -44.45 -4.61
C PRO A 1004 5.49 -44.44 -4.29
N THR A 1005 4.78 -45.49 -4.70
CA THR A 1005 3.31 -45.58 -4.54
C THR A 1005 2.87 -45.49 -3.08
N LEU A 1006 2.06 -44.48 -2.76
CA LEU A 1006 1.51 -44.23 -1.43
C LEU A 1006 0.10 -44.84 -1.34
N ASP A 1007 -0.21 -45.57 -0.27
CA ASP A 1007 -1.58 -46.03 0.00
C ASP A 1007 -2.43 -44.86 0.54
N ILE A 1008 -3.71 -44.81 0.16
CA ILE A 1008 -4.66 -43.83 0.70
C ILE A 1008 -4.94 -44.20 2.18
N PRO A 1009 -4.73 -43.28 3.13
CA PRO A 1009 -4.91 -43.58 4.54
C PRO A 1009 -6.38 -43.86 4.87
N GLN A 1010 -6.61 -44.64 5.94
CA GLN A 1010 -7.95 -44.89 6.44
C GLN A 1010 -8.49 -43.63 7.11
N VAL A 1011 -9.30 -42.83 6.40
CA VAL A 1011 -9.99 -41.65 6.95
C VAL A 1011 -10.99 -42.06 8.02
N ASP A 1012 -11.78 -43.08 7.73
CA ASP A 1012 -12.91 -43.59 8.49
C ASP A 1012 -12.86 -45.14 8.56
N GLN A 1013 -14.00 -45.78 8.82
CA GLN A 1013 -14.15 -47.24 8.83
C GLN A 1013 -14.70 -47.83 7.50
N GLN A 1014 -14.89 -47.04 6.43
CA GLN A 1014 -15.49 -47.51 5.17
C GLN A 1014 -14.71 -48.68 4.54
N PHE A 1015 -13.37 -48.62 4.58
CA PHE A 1015 -12.50 -49.58 3.91
C PHE A 1015 -11.74 -50.50 4.87
N THR A 1016 -12.24 -50.73 6.09
CA THR A 1016 -11.57 -51.60 7.07
C THR A 1016 -12.51 -52.22 8.10
N ASN A 1017 -12.19 -53.45 8.53
CA ASN A 1017 -12.95 -54.18 9.56
C ASN A 1017 -12.39 -53.98 10.99
N ILE A 1018 -11.45 -53.04 11.19
CA ILE A 1018 -10.93 -52.68 12.53
C ILE A 1018 -11.38 -51.26 12.92
N GLN A 1019 -11.64 -51.06 14.22
CA GLN A 1019 -12.20 -49.81 14.78
C GLN A 1019 -11.17 -48.67 14.89
N VAL A 1020 -10.61 -48.26 13.75
CA VAL A 1020 -9.65 -47.14 13.61
C VAL A 1020 -10.19 -45.82 14.13
N GLY A 1021 -11.51 -45.65 14.18
CA GLY A 1021 -12.18 -44.40 14.54
C GLY A 1021 -12.76 -43.71 13.32
N ASP A 1022 -13.00 -42.41 13.44
CA ASP A 1022 -13.42 -41.54 12.35
C ASP A 1022 -12.63 -40.24 12.45
N ALA A 1023 -12.23 -39.69 11.31
CA ALA A 1023 -11.56 -38.41 11.21
C ALA A 1023 -12.55 -37.26 10.98
N TYR A 1024 -13.77 -37.52 10.52
CA TYR A 1024 -14.81 -36.51 10.48
C TYR A 1024 -15.35 -36.21 11.90
N PRO A 1025 -15.69 -34.94 12.19
CA PRO A 1025 -16.21 -34.51 13.47
C PRO A 1025 -17.63 -35.05 13.69
N GLN A 1026 -17.95 -35.49 14.93
CA GLN A 1026 -19.33 -35.78 15.31
C GLN A 1026 -20.11 -34.47 15.46
N LEU A 1027 -20.90 -34.12 14.44
CA LEU A 1027 -21.67 -32.87 14.37
C LEU A 1027 -23.18 -33.09 14.46
N ALA A 1028 -23.90 -32.03 14.81
CA ALA A 1028 -25.37 -32.02 14.88
C ALA A 1028 -25.91 -30.81 14.12
N VAL A 1029 -26.46 -31.06 12.92
CA VAL A 1029 -27.23 -30.07 12.17
C VAL A 1029 -28.54 -29.83 12.92
N ALA A 1030 -28.74 -28.63 13.46
CA ALA A 1030 -29.82 -28.32 14.40
C ALA A 1030 -31.16 -27.96 13.72
N ASP A 1031 -31.42 -28.55 12.55
CA ASP A 1031 -32.62 -28.30 11.74
C ASP A 1031 -33.66 -29.43 11.86
N LEU A 1032 -34.94 -29.11 11.70
CA LEU A 1032 -36.06 -30.05 11.75
C LEU A 1032 -36.32 -30.76 10.40
N LEU A 1033 -35.69 -30.32 9.32
CA LEU A 1033 -35.75 -30.89 7.96
C LEU A 1033 -34.56 -31.83 7.66
N ALA A 1034 -33.58 -31.94 8.55
CA ALA A 1034 -32.46 -32.86 8.38
C ALA A 1034 -32.89 -34.32 8.64
N GLY A 1035 -32.63 -35.19 7.67
CA GLY A 1035 -32.71 -36.64 7.79
C GLY A 1035 -31.38 -37.24 8.27
N TRP A 1036 -31.00 -38.41 7.75
CA TRP A 1036 -29.65 -38.91 7.91
C TRP A 1036 -28.69 -38.17 6.97
N ILE A 1037 -27.66 -37.59 7.56
CA ILE A 1037 -26.60 -36.86 6.88
C ILE A 1037 -25.28 -37.37 7.46
N GLY A 1038 -24.44 -38.00 6.64
CA GLY A 1038 -23.11 -38.48 7.07
C GLY A 1038 -22.23 -37.32 7.54
N GLU A 1039 -21.32 -37.57 8.50
CA GLU A 1039 -20.47 -36.53 9.12
C GLU A 1039 -19.67 -35.73 8.06
N GLN A 1040 -19.22 -36.41 7.00
CA GLN A 1040 -18.55 -35.84 5.82
C GLN A 1040 -19.38 -34.78 5.08
N PHE A 1041 -20.72 -34.87 5.12
CA PHE A 1041 -21.63 -33.86 4.59
C PHE A 1041 -21.97 -32.79 5.64
N LYS A 1042 -22.14 -33.16 6.92
CA LYS A 1042 -22.42 -32.18 7.99
C LYS A 1042 -21.34 -31.11 8.10
N ALA A 1043 -20.08 -31.46 7.84
CA ALA A 1043 -18.96 -30.54 7.77
C ALA A 1043 -19.08 -29.44 6.68
N LEU A 1044 -19.90 -29.66 5.64
CA LEU A 1044 -20.14 -28.70 4.55
C LEU A 1044 -21.36 -27.79 4.79
N ILE A 1045 -22.27 -28.19 5.68
CA ILE A 1045 -23.55 -27.53 5.92
C ILE A 1045 -23.42 -26.49 7.02
N GLU A 1046 -24.11 -25.36 6.90
CA GLU A 1046 -24.17 -24.33 7.93
C GLU A 1046 -24.65 -24.88 9.30
N PRO A 1047 -24.09 -24.44 10.44
CA PRO A 1047 -23.06 -23.41 10.61
C PRO A 1047 -21.61 -23.95 10.57
N PHE A 1048 -21.39 -25.18 10.10
CA PHE A 1048 -20.07 -25.83 10.13
C PHE A 1048 -19.29 -25.63 8.82
N GLY A 1049 -19.99 -25.62 7.69
CA GLY A 1049 -19.48 -25.21 6.38
C GLY A 1049 -20.22 -23.98 5.83
N LYS A 1050 -20.37 -23.91 4.50
CA LYS A 1050 -20.89 -22.73 3.77
C LYS A 1050 -22.20 -22.99 3.03
N LEU A 1051 -22.67 -24.24 2.98
CA LEU A 1051 -23.86 -24.61 2.20
C LEU A 1051 -25.10 -24.61 3.11
N PRO A 1052 -26.21 -23.98 2.70
CA PRO A 1052 -27.49 -24.15 3.39
C PRO A 1052 -27.97 -25.61 3.23
N LEU A 1053 -28.79 -26.10 4.16
CA LEU A 1053 -29.29 -27.49 4.16
C LEU A 1053 -30.05 -27.82 2.85
N GLU A 1054 -30.76 -26.82 2.31
CA GLU A 1054 -31.52 -26.92 1.07
C GLU A 1054 -30.65 -27.20 -0.17
N ALA A 1055 -29.34 -26.95 -0.13
CA ALA A 1055 -28.43 -27.23 -1.24
C ALA A 1055 -28.43 -28.72 -1.63
N LEU A 1056 -28.65 -29.63 -0.67
CA LEU A 1056 -28.80 -31.07 -0.92
C LEU A 1056 -30.03 -31.41 -1.80
N GLY A 1057 -30.95 -30.45 -2.01
CA GLY A 1057 -32.11 -30.57 -2.88
C GLY A 1057 -32.05 -29.78 -4.19
N ASP A 1058 -30.95 -29.08 -4.50
CA ASP A 1058 -30.82 -28.24 -5.69
C ASP A 1058 -29.71 -28.73 -6.64
N ALA A 1059 -30.11 -29.08 -7.86
CA ALA A 1059 -29.21 -29.49 -8.94
C ALA A 1059 -28.21 -28.39 -9.36
N SER A 1060 -28.43 -27.12 -8.99
CA SER A 1060 -27.46 -26.04 -9.22
C SER A 1060 -26.23 -26.11 -8.29
N GLN A 1061 -26.37 -26.80 -7.14
CA GLN A 1061 -25.36 -26.86 -6.07
C GLN A 1061 -24.50 -28.13 -6.13
N ASP A 1062 -24.83 -29.09 -6.99
CA ASP A 1062 -24.16 -30.39 -7.11
C ASP A 1062 -22.62 -30.28 -7.23
N GLU A 1063 -22.14 -29.31 -8.02
CA GLU A 1063 -20.70 -29.07 -8.24
C GLU A 1063 -20.01 -28.50 -6.98
N GLU A 1064 -20.68 -27.61 -6.23
CA GLU A 1064 -20.11 -27.00 -5.01
C GLU A 1064 -20.11 -28.00 -3.85
N ILE A 1065 -21.15 -28.84 -3.74
CA ILE A 1065 -21.18 -30.01 -2.84
C ILE A 1065 -20.02 -30.96 -3.19
N LEU A 1066 -19.86 -31.31 -4.47
CA LEU A 1066 -18.83 -32.24 -4.93
C LEU A 1066 -17.42 -31.71 -4.69
N GLN A 1067 -17.15 -30.43 -4.97
CA GLN A 1067 -15.87 -29.79 -4.70
C GLN A 1067 -15.59 -29.74 -3.18
N GLY A 1068 -16.59 -29.45 -2.35
CA GLY A 1068 -16.46 -29.49 -0.89
C GLY A 1068 -16.09 -30.88 -0.35
N LEU A 1069 -16.73 -31.94 -0.87
CA LEU A 1069 -16.42 -33.33 -0.51
C LEU A 1069 -15.01 -33.74 -0.95
N GLN A 1070 -14.63 -33.43 -2.20
CA GLN A 1070 -13.29 -33.69 -2.73
C GLN A 1070 -12.21 -32.98 -1.90
N HIS A 1071 -12.44 -31.70 -1.58
CA HIS A 1071 -11.54 -30.89 -0.76
C HIS A 1071 -11.39 -31.47 0.66
N ASN A 1072 -12.49 -31.73 1.37
CA ASN A 1072 -12.43 -32.25 2.74
C ASN A 1072 -11.78 -33.64 2.81
N TYR A 1073 -12.04 -34.52 1.83
CA TYR A 1073 -11.39 -35.83 1.76
C TYR A 1073 -9.88 -35.69 1.47
N GLY A 1074 -9.49 -34.79 0.57
CA GLY A 1074 -8.09 -34.48 0.27
C GLY A 1074 -7.34 -33.89 1.46
N LEU A 1075 -7.95 -32.91 2.13
CA LEU A 1075 -7.45 -32.28 3.37
C LEU A 1075 -7.19 -33.34 4.45
N VAL A 1076 -8.21 -34.11 4.84
CA VAL A 1076 -8.06 -35.10 5.92
C VAL A 1076 -7.03 -36.18 5.54
N ALA A 1077 -6.98 -36.60 4.27
CA ALA A 1077 -5.98 -37.56 3.80
C ALA A 1077 -4.54 -36.99 3.81
N ALA A 1078 -4.32 -35.73 3.40
CA ALA A 1078 -3.02 -35.07 3.44
C ALA A 1078 -2.49 -34.91 4.87
N GLN A 1079 -3.38 -34.57 5.80
CA GLN A 1079 -3.05 -34.42 7.21
C GLN A 1079 -2.82 -35.79 7.90
N LEU A 1080 -3.58 -36.85 7.54
CA LEU A 1080 -3.25 -38.21 7.96
C LEU A 1080 -1.90 -38.67 7.40
N VAL A 1081 -1.55 -38.31 6.16
CA VAL A 1081 -0.23 -38.64 5.60
C VAL A 1081 0.90 -37.93 6.35
N ASN A 1082 0.69 -36.68 6.76
CA ASN A 1082 1.65 -35.92 7.58
C ASN A 1082 1.95 -36.62 8.92
N ILE A 1083 0.94 -37.22 9.55
CA ILE A 1083 1.02 -37.83 10.89
C ILE A 1083 1.42 -39.32 10.84
N GLU A 1084 0.81 -40.12 9.97
CA GLU A 1084 0.93 -41.59 9.99
C GLU A 1084 1.90 -42.15 8.95
N ASN A 1085 2.17 -41.43 7.84
CA ASN A 1085 2.89 -41.95 6.66
C ASN A 1085 4.16 -41.15 6.29
N ARG A 1086 4.60 -40.20 7.12
CA ARG A 1086 5.86 -39.45 6.93
C ARG A 1086 7.05 -40.23 7.48
N TYR A 1087 8.06 -40.46 6.64
CA TYR A 1087 9.25 -41.24 6.97
C TYR A 1087 10.54 -40.45 6.76
N ASN A 1088 11.54 -40.72 7.60
CA ASN A 1088 12.93 -40.27 7.39
C ASN A 1088 13.58 -41.10 6.26
N LEU A 1089 14.60 -40.55 5.61
CA LEU A 1089 15.32 -41.21 4.49
C LEU A 1089 15.97 -42.56 4.86
N THR A 1090 16.13 -42.88 6.13
CA THR A 1090 16.70 -44.15 6.62
C THR A 1090 15.65 -45.21 6.96
N SER A 1091 14.37 -44.84 7.03
CA SER A 1091 13.27 -45.72 7.42
C SER A 1091 12.66 -46.44 6.22
N ARG A 1092 12.09 -47.63 6.42
CA ARG A 1092 11.35 -48.39 5.40
C ARG A 1092 9.84 -48.32 5.68
N SER A 1093 9.04 -48.28 4.62
CA SER A 1093 7.58 -48.37 4.72
C SER A 1093 7.10 -49.83 4.58
N ARG A 1094 5.78 -50.05 4.68
CA ARG A 1094 5.11 -51.34 4.44
C ARG A 1094 5.35 -51.88 3.02
N ASN A 1095 5.40 -50.99 2.03
CA ASN A 1095 5.35 -51.33 0.60
C ASN A 1095 6.57 -50.87 -0.21
N ALA A 1096 7.47 -50.05 0.35
CA ALA A 1096 8.62 -49.50 -0.35
C ALA A 1096 9.87 -49.41 0.55
N ALA A 1097 11.04 -49.54 -0.08
CA ALA A 1097 12.29 -49.07 0.50
C ALA A 1097 12.36 -47.53 0.43
N PRO A 1098 13.16 -46.86 1.28
CA PRO A 1098 13.42 -45.43 1.12
C PRO A 1098 14.07 -45.14 -0.25
N PRO A 1099 13.86 -43.94 -0.82
CA PRO A 1099 14.55 -43.50 -2.02
C PRO A 1099 16.06 -43.33 -1.76
N ASP A 1100 16.90 -43.74 -2.72
CA ASP A 1100 18.36 -43.74 -2.58
C ASP A 1100 18.95 -42.31 -2.44
N GLU A 1101 18.46 -41.37 -3.24
CA GLU A 1101 18.83 -39.94 -3.20
C GLU A 1101 17.66 -39.09 -3.72
N LEU A 1102 17.43 -37.93 -3.11
CA LEU A 1102 16.36 -36.98 -3.47
C LEU A 1102 16.97 -35.67 -3.99
N PRO A 1103 16.32 -34.99 -4.96
CA PRO A 1103 16.88 -33.78 -5.57
C PRO A 1103 16.98 -32.63 -4.56
N SER A 1104 18.04 -31.82 -4.67
CA SER A 1104 18.08 -30.53 -3.97
C SER A 1104 17.13 -29.54 -4.64
N LEU A 1105 16.45 -28.74 -3.82
CA LEU A 1105 15.43 -27.80 -4.27
C LEU A 1105 16.01 -26.39 -4.26
N GLU A 1106 15.96 -25.70 -5.41
CA GLU A 1106 16.41 -24.31 -5.49
C GLU A 1106 15.40 -23.39 -4.78
N ALA A 1107 15.90 -22.58 -3.86
CA ALA A 1107 15.11 -21.56 -3.17
C ALA A 1107 15.81 -20.19 -3.23
N VAL A 1108 15.02 -19.13 -3.33
CA VAL A 1108 15.49 -17.74 -3.40
C VAL A 1108 15.16 -17.04 -2.08
N VAL A 1109 16.19 -16.64 -1.35
CA VAL A 1109 16.10 -15.82 -0.14
C VAL A 1109 16.13 -14.35 -0.54
N SER A 1110 15.16 -13.56 -0.09
CA SER A 1110 14.96 -12.15 -0.45
C SER A 1110 14.90 -11.26 0.79
N ASP A 1111 15.90 -10.39 1.00
CA ASP A 1111 15.89 -9.37 2.07
C ASP A 1111 15.43 -8.00 1.55
N ASN A 1112 14.28 -7.53 2.04
CA ASN A 1112 13.66 -6.27 1.66
C ASN A 1112 14.30 -5.02 2.32
N ARG A 1113 15.32 -5.17 3.19
CA ARG A 1113 16.00 -4.04 3.87
C ARG A 1113 16.81 -3.14 2.94
N ARG A 1114 17.22 -3.63 1.77
CA ARG A 1114 18.20 -2.97 0.89
C ARG A 1114 17.60 -1.76 0.14
N ARG A 1115 17.58 -0.60 0.80
CA ARG A 1115 17.26 0.69 0.17
C ARG A 1115 18.36 1.12 -0.81
N ARG A 1116 17.99 1.48 -2.04
CA ARG A 1116 18.90 1.79 -3.13
C ARG A 1116 18.56 3.10 -3.85
N LEU A 1117 19.61 3.77 -4.33
CA LEU A 1117 19.48 5.01 -5.11
C LEU A 1117 19.24 4.67 -6.58
N VAL A 1118 18.05 4.96 -7.11
CA VAL A 1118 17.63 4.64 -8.49
C VAL A 1118 17.60 5.93 -9.32
N GLN A 1119 17.91 5.84 -10.62
CA GLN A 1119 17.83 6.97 -11.55
C GLN A 1119 16.50 6.94 -12.33
N ASN A 1120 15.71 8.01 -12.23
CA ASN A 1120 14.42 8.11 -12.89
C ASN A 1120 14.59 8.27 -14.42
N ALA A 1121 14.14 7.28 -15.19
CA ALA A 1121 14.27 7.24 -16.64
C ALA A 1121 13.55 8.42 -17.33
N THR A 1122 12.30 8.71 -16.95
CA THR A 1122 11.48 9.77 -17.57
C THR A 1122 12.12 11.16 -17.41
N VAL A 1123 12.57 11.50 -16.20
CA VAL A 1123 13.28 12.76 -15.93
C VAL A 1123 14.62 12.80 -16.69
N THR A 1124 15.33 11.67 -16.76
CA THR A 1124 16.58 11.55 -17.52
C THR A 1124 16.37 11.85 -19.01
N TYR A 1125 15.35 11.27 -19.65
CA TYR A 1125 15.06 11.52 -21.06
C TYR A 1125 14.69 12.98 -21.35
N ILE A 1126 13.94 13.65 -20.46
CA ILE A 1126 13.63 15.09 -20.60
C ILE A 1126 14.90 15.94 -20.50
N LEU A 1127 15.77 15.66 -19.51
CA LEU A 1127 17.06 16.35 -19.36
C LEU A 1127 17.96 16.13 -20.59
N VAL A 1128 18.07 14.89 -21.08
CA VAL A 1128 18.83 14.54 -22.28
C VAL A 1128 18.29 15.28 -23.51
N ALA A 1129 16.96 15.37 -23.70
CA ALA A 1129 16.37 16.12 -24.82
C ALA A 1129 16.75 17.62 -24.80
N ILE A 1130 16.72 18.26 -23.62
CA ILE A 1130 17.14 19.66 -23.49
C ILE A 1130 18.64 19.80 -23.76
N LEU A 1131 19.48 18.93 -23.19
CA LEU A 1131 20.94 18.99 -23.35
C LEU A 1131 21.40 18.67 -24.79
N VAL A 1132 20.71 17.76 -25.49
CA VAL A 1132 20.93 17.50 -26.92
C VAL A 1132 20.57 18.73 -27.75
N ALA A 1133 19.49 19.46 -27.42
CA ALA A 1133 19.20 20.75 -28.07
C ALA A 1133 20.29 21.81 -27.81
N VAL A 1134 20.85 21.88 -26.60
CA VAL A 1134 22.02 22.74 -26.30
C VAL A 1134 23.23 22.34 -27.15
N ALA A 1135 23.57 21.05 -27.19
CA ALA A 1135 24.69 20.54 -27.98
C ALA A 1135 24.50 20.84 -29.49
N LEU A 1136 23.33 20.53 -30.06
CA LEU A 1136 23.02 20.75 -31.48
C LEU A 1136 23.03 22.23 -31.87
N THR A 1137 22.55 23.13 -31.01
CA THR A 1137 22.60 24.57 -31.28
C THR A 1137 24.02 25.13 -31.22
N HIS A 1138 24.88 24.65 -30.31
CA HIS A 1138 26.29 25.02 -30.29
C HIS A 1138 27.08 24.40 -31.46
N ILE A 1139 26.85 23.13 -31.80
CA ILE A 1139 27.49 22.44 -32.93
C ILE A 1139 27.11 23.13 -34.26
N SER A 1140 25.83 23.40 -34.51
CA SER A 1140 25.40 24.09 -35.73
C SER A 1140 25.90 25.55 -35.80
N ALA A 1141 26.06 26.22 -34.65
CA ALA A 1141 26.68 27.55 -34.57
C ALA A 1141 28.22 27.53 -34.79
N VAL A 1142 28.89 26.38 -34.66
CA VAL A 1142 30.29 26.19 -35.08
C VAL A 1142 30.35 25.78 -36.56
N LEU A 1143 29.53 24.83 -36.98
CA LEU A 1143 29.49 24.32 -38.35
C LEU A 1143 29.13 25.42 -39.37
N SER A 1144 28.23 26.35 -39.02
CA SER A 1144 27.89 27.50 -39.87
C SER A 1144 29.06 28.48 -40.08
N VAL A 1145 30.00 28.58 -39.13
CA VAL A 1145 31.25 29.37 -39.32
C VAL A 1145 32.19 28.65 -40.30
N VAL A 1146 32.23 27.32 -40.28
CA VAL A 1146 33.04 26.50 -41.19
C VAL A 1146 32.46 26.52 -42.61
N THR A 1147 31.16 26.25 -42.77
CA THR A 1147 30.51 26.21 -44.09
C THR A 1147 30.47 27.58 -44.77
N LYS A 1148 30.35 28.70 -44.02
CA LYS A 1148 30.50 30.06 -44.56
C LYS A 1148 31.88 30.27 -45.20
N ARG A 1149 32.96 29.70 -44.65
CA ARG A 1149 34.33 29.78 -45.22
C ARG A 1149 34.51 28.94 -46.48
N MET A 1150 33.79 27.82 -46.60
CA MET A 1150 33.95 26.86 -47.70
C MET A 1150 32.99 27.10 -48.88
N VAL A 1151 31.77 27.56 -48.61
CA VAL A 1151 30.67 27.60 -49.60
C VAL A 1151 30.12 29.03 -49.79
N GLY A 1152 30.56 30.01 -48.99
CA GLY A 1152 30.16 31.43 -49.09
C GLY A 1152 28.70 31.74 -48.76
N ARG A 1153 27.82 30.74 -48.65
CA ARG A 1153 26.38 30.92 -48.40
C ARG A 1153 26.09 31.13 -46.91
N ASN A 1154 25.34 32.18 -46.58
CA ASN A 1154 24.91 32.47 -45.21
C ASN A 1154 23.89 31.43 -44.72
N TRP A 1155 24.11 30.90 -43.51
CA TRP A 1155 23.21 29.95 -42.83
C TRP A 1155 22.16 30.71 -42.00
N PRO A 1156 20.86 30.32 -42.02
CA PRO A 1156 19.78 31.15 -41.46
C PRO A 1156 19.88 31.42 -39.94
N PHE A 1157 20.58 30.57 -39.19
CA PHE A 1157 20.75 30.72 -37.73
C PHE A 1157 22.04 31.42 -37.31
N HIS A 1158 22.87 31.89 -38.25
CA HIS A 1158 24.19 32.49 -37.95
C HIS A 1158 24.15 34.02 -37.93
N LEU A 1159 24.23 34.63 -36.74
CA LEU A 1159 24.51 36.06 -36.59
C LEU A 1159 26.02 36.33 -36.82
N ASP A 1160 26.35 37.23 -37.74
CA ASP A 1160 27.74 37.55 -38.07
C ASP A 1160 28.36 38.51 -37.05
N VAL A 1161 28.94 37.95 -36.00
CA VAL A 1161 29.43 38.70 -34.82
C VAL A 1161 30.92 39.07 -34.84
N LYS A 1162 31.73 38.53 -35.76
CA LYS A 1162 33.17 38.84 -35.82
C LYS A 1162 33.39 40.25 -36.36
N GLY A 1163 34.00 41.12 -35.56
CA GLY A 1163 34.29 42.50 -35.93
C GLY A 1163 33.06 43.37 -36.16
N LEU A 1164 31.87 42.92 -35.73
CA LEU A 1164 30.62 43.68 -35.81
C LEU A 1164 30.63 44.88 -34.85
N ALA A 1165 31.26 44.72 -33.69
CA ALA A 1165 31.48 45.74 -32.69
C ALA A 1165 32.85 45.50 -32.02
N PRO A 1166 33.53 46.54 -31.51
CA PRO A 1166 34.73 46.42 -30.68
C PRO A 1166 34.42 45.85 -29.29
N ASP A 1167 35.46 45.66 -28.46
CA ASP A 1167 35.26 45.38 -27.03
C ASP A 1167 34.69 46.61 -26.32
N GLY A 1168 33.95 46.40 -25.22
CA GLY A 1168 33.31 47.48 -24.46
C GLY A 1168 32.32 48.33 -25.26
N PHE A 1169 31.61 47.76 -26.25
CA PHE A 1169 30.75 48.51 -27.18
C PHE A 1169 29.47 49.09 -26.56
N HIS A 1170 29.12 48.73 -25.32
CA HIS A 1170 28.07 49.41 -24.54
C HIS A 1170 28.61 50.56 -23.66
N SER A 1171 29.93 50.83 -23.69
CA SER A 1171 30.52 51.97 -22.98
C SER A 1171 30.29 53.31 -23.69
N MET A 1172 30.35 54.40 -22.91
CA MET A 1172 30.21 55.77 -23.43
C MET A 1172 31.32 56.12 -24.42
N ALA A 1173 32.57 55.76 -24.13
CA ALA A 1173 33.71 56.09 -24.98
C ALA A 1173 33.53 55.52 -26.38
N THR A 1174 33.24 54.22 -26.44
CA THR A 1174 33.10 53.48 -27.68
C THR A 1174 31.87 53.92 -28.49
N MET A 1175 30.74 54.24 -27.85
CA MET A 1175 29.55 54.73 -28.57
C MET A 1175 29.70 56.18 -29.04
N GLY A 1176 30.31 57.06 -28.25
CA GLY A 1176 30.59 58.44 -28.66
C GLY A 1176 31.55 58.51 -29.85
N VAL A 1177 32.55 57.62 -29.91
CA VAL A 1177 33.42 57.47 -31.09
C VAL A 1177 32.65 56.98 -32.33
N LEU A 1178 31.66 56.09 -32.18
CA LEU A 1178 30.85 55.64 -33.33
C LEU A 1178 30.02 56.78 -33.94
N LEU A 1179 29.52 57.68 -33.11
CA LEU A 1179 28.65 58.78 -33.53
C LEU A 1179 29.43 60.03 -33.97
N ARG A 1180 30.76 60.07 -33.78
CA ARG A 1180 31.64 61.18 -34.18
C ARG A 1180 31.54 61.45 -35.69
N GLY A 1181 31.12 62.65 -36.07
CA GLY A 1181 31.02 63.07 -37.47
C GLY A 1181 29.84 62.45 -38.24
N SER A 1182 28.90 61.80 -37.55
CA SER A 1182 27.63 61.37 -38.11
C SER A 1182 26.73 62.57 -38.46
N ASN A 1183 25.84 62.41 -39.45
CA ASN A 1183 24.68 63.29 -39.65
C ASN A 1183 23.46 62.91 -38.79
N ALA A 1184 23.46 61.74 -38.13
CA ALA A 1184 22.29 61.21 -37.43
C ALA A 1184 21.88 62.04 -36.19
N SER A 1185 22.80 62.81 -35.60
CA SER A 1185 22.51 63.82 -34.58
C SER A 1185 21.76 65.02 -35.15
N ASP A 1186 22.01 65.36 -36.41
CA ASP A 1186 21.64 66.63 -37.01
C ASP A 1186 20.15 66.61 -37.39
N HIS A 1187 19.68 65.44 -37.84
CA HIS A 1187 18.26 65.12 -38.08
C HIS A 1187 17.41 64.95 -36.80
N LEU A 1188 17.97 65.08 -35.58
CA LEU A 1188 17.17 65.07 -34.34
C LEU A 1188 16.52 66.44 -34.07
N PRO A 1189 15.18 66.52 -33.85
CA PRO A 1189 14.49 67.77 -33.54
C PRO A 1189 15.08 68.57 -32.37
N GLU A 1190 14.83 69.88 -32.35
CA GLU A 1190 15.12 70.71 -31.18
C GLU A 1190 14.33 70.23 -29.94
N SER A 1191 14.93 70.36 -28.76
CA SER A 1191 14.36 69.89 -27.48
C SER A 1191 13.96 68.41 -27.42
N THR A 1192 14.61 67.53 -28.21
CA THR A 1192 14.25 66.10 -28.33
C THR A 1192 14.08 65.35 -26.99
N GLN A 1193 14.88 65.64 -25.95
CA GLN A 1193 14.69 65.07 -24.59
C GLN A 1193 13.30 65.27 -23.97
N LEU A 1194 12.57 66.34 -24.34
CA LEU A 1194 11.25 66.67 -23.78
C LEU A 1194 10.07 66.10 -24.58
N LEU A 1195 10.31 65.61 -25.81
CA LEU A 1195 9.25 65.05 -26.67
C LEU A 1195 8.79 63.68 -26.15
N SER A 1196 7.50 63.35 -26.36
CA SER A 1196 6.97 62.02 -26.03
C SER A 1196 7.52 60.93 -26.98
N THR A 1197 7.47 59.66 -26.57
CA THR A 1197 8.05 58.55 -27.36
C THR A 1197 7.42 58.48 -28.75
N ASP A 1198 6.10 58.42 -28.83
CA ASP A 1198 5.36 58.27 -30.09
C ASP A 1198 5.45 59.54 -30.96
N GLU A 1199 5.53 60.73 -30.36
CA GLU A 1199 5.76 61.98 -31.11
C GLU A 1199 7.17 62.03 -31.73
N LEU A 1200 8.22 61.62 -31.01
CA LEU A 1200 9.56 61.55 -31.59
C LEU A 1200 9.64 60.49 -32.69
N HIS A 1201 8.97 59.35 -32.52
CA HIS A 1201 8.93 58.31 -33.56
C HIS A 1201 8.11 58.75 -34.78
N GLY A 1202 7.07 59.57 -34.59
CA GLY A 1202 6.31 60.20 -35.67
C GLY A 1202 7.11 61.27 -36.42
N ARG A 1203 7.80 62.17 -35.71
CA ARG A 1203 8.69 63.19 -36.31
C ARG A 1203 9.93 62.61 -37.01
N LEU A 1204 10.23 61.32 -36.82
CA LEU A 1204 11.34 60.60 -37.44
C LEU A 1204 10.88 59.39 -38.28
N SER A 1205 9.63 59.36 -38.75
CA SER A 1205 9.06 58.24 -39.52
C SER A 1205 9.85 57.92 -40.79
N ASP A 1206 10.32 58.96 -41.47
CA ASP A 1206 10.89 58.88 -42.82
C ASP A 1206 12.42 58.70 -42.76
N VAL A 1207 13.02 58.91 -41.58
CA VAL A 1207 14.47 58.89 -41.34
C VAL A 1207 14.98 57.46 -41.21
N ASN A 1208 15.78 57.04 -42.19
CA ASN A 1208 16.26 55.66 -42.32
C ASN A 1208 17.76 55.53 -41.98
N PHE A 1209 18.07 55.02 -40.78
CA PHE A 1209 19.43 54.90 -40.28
C PHE A 1209 20.14 53.63 -40.77
N ARG A 1210 21.46 53.69 -40.96
CA ARG A 1210 22.29 52.55 -41.39
C ARG A 1210 23.72 52.65 -40.83
N LEU A 1211 24.33 51.52 -40.50
CA LEU A 1211 25.73 51.41 -40.06
C LEU A 1211 26.65 51.04 -41.23
N GLY A 1212 27.70 51.83 -41.46
CA GLY A 1212 28.68 51.54 -42.51
C GLY A 1212 29.63 52.71 -42.79
N TRP A 1213 30.26 52.69 -43.95
CA TRP A 1213 31.07 53.79 -44.47
C TRP A 1213 30.18 54.86 -45.12
N PHE A 1214 30.41 56.11 -44.75
CA PHE A 1214 29.79 57.30 -45.33
C PHE A 1214 30.86 58.32 -45.75
N GLN A 1215 30.52 59.23 -46.64
CA GLN A 1215 31.36 60.35 -47.08
C GLN A 1215 30.52 61.63 -47.17
N ARG A 1216 31.06 62.76 -46.68
CA ARG A 1216 30.37 64.06 -46.67
C ARG A 1216 30.67 64.82 -47.97
N ALA A 1217 29.67 65.45 -48.59
CA ALA A 1217 29.80 66.08 -49.91
C ALA A 1217 30.93 67.14 -49.98
N LEU A 1218 31.15 67.86 -48.88
CA LEU A 1218 32.17 68.90 -48.74
C LEU A 1218 33.57 68.41 -48.30
N GLY A 1219 33.83 67.10 -48.18
CA GLY A 1219 35.14 66.60 -47.76
C GLY A 1219 35.40 65.12 -48.05
N GLN A 1220 36.57 64.80 -48.61
CA GLN A 1220 36.97 63.45 -49.03
C GLN A 1220 37.14 62.42 -47.88
N ALA A 1221 37.01 62.82 -46.62
CA ALA A 1221 37.17 61.94 -45.47
C ALA A 1221 36.02 60.92 -45.38
N ARG A 1222 36.33 59.63 -45.61
CA ARG A 1222 35.42 58.50 -45.37
C ARG A 1222 35.33 58.21 -43.87
N ILE A 1223 34.13 58.16 -43.31
CA ILE A 1223 33.86 57.92 -41.87
C ILE A 1223 33.03 56.64 -41.70
N PHE A 1224 33.40 55.77 -40.76
CA PHE A 1224 32.60 54.59 -40.41
C PHE A 1224 31.69 54.91 -39.22
N THR A 1225 30.38 55.02 -39.46
CA THR A 1225 29.40 55.53 -38.47
C THR A 1225 27.99 54.99 -38.71
N ILE A 1226 27.06 55.31 -37.80
CA ILE A 1226 25.61 55.19 -38.05
C ILE A 1226 25.14 56.51 -38.63
N GLY A 1227 24.73 56.53 -39.91
CA GLY A 1227 24.25 57.73 -40.60
C GLY A 1227 22.84 57.55 -41.18
N VAL A 1228 22.21 58.66 -41.56
CA VAL A 1228 20.92 58.67 -42.28
C VAL A 1228 21.14 58.39 -43.75
N LYS A 1229 20.46 57.39 -44.30
CA LYS A 1229 20.50 57.02 -45.73
C LYS A 1229 19.41 57.77 -46.48
N GLY A 1230 19.80 58.59 -47.46
CA GLY A 1230 18.90 59.43 -48.27
C GLY A 1230 19.20 60.92 -48.13
N ASP A 1231 20.05 61.29 -47.18
CA ASP A 1231 20.65 62.62 -47.07
C ASP A 1231 21.58 62.89 -48.28
N GLY A 1232 21.47 64.09 -48.87
CA GLY A 1232 22.26 64.51 -50.02
C GLY A 1232 23.71 64.88 -49.65
N ASP A 1233 23.93 65.38 -48.44
CA ASP A 1233 25.25 65.83 -47.98
C ASP A 1233 26.10 64.71 -47.36
N PHE A 1234 25.54 63.51 -47.16
CA PHE A 1234 26.19 62.39 -46.47
C PHE A 1234 25.91 61.03 -47.13
N GLN A 1235 26.66 60.74 -48.20
CA GLN A 1235 26.46 59.57 -49.04
C GLN A 1235 26.95 58.27 -48.37
N TYR A 1236 26.11 57.23 -48.35
CA TYR A 1236 26.48 55.89 -47.90
C TYR A 1236 27.27 55.13 -48.98
N LEU A 1237 28.50 54.74 -48.66
CA LEU A 1237 29.41 54.04 -49.57
C LEU A 1237 29.30 52.51 -49.49
N GLY A 1238 29.05 51.94 -48.30
CA GLY A 1238 29.01 50.49 -48.15
C GLY A 1238 29.10 49.97 -46.72
N GLY A 1239 28.95 48.65 -46.58
CA GLY A 1239 29.18 47.96 -45.31
C GLY A 1239 30.68 47.78 -45.03
N LYS A 1240 31.02 47.26 -43.83
CA LYS A 1240 32.42 47.10 -43.38
C LYS A 1240 33.33 46.27 -44.31
N THR A 1241 32.75 45.40 -45.13
CA THR A 1241 33.45 44.53 -46.10
C THR A 1241 33.35 44.98 -47.56
N ALA A 1242 32.81 46.17 -47.84
CA ALA A 1242 32.78 46.71 -49.19
C ALA A 1242 34.22 47.01 -49.67
N LYS A 1243 34.69 46.30 -50.70
CA LYS A 1243 35.80 46.81 -51.52
C LYS A 1243 35.31 48.08 -52.21
N VAL A 1244 36.06 49.16 -52.03
CA VAL A 1244 35.94 50.40 -52.80
C VAL A 1244 37.22 50.50 -53.60
N ASP A 1245 37.14 50.75 -54.90
CA ASP A 1245 38.34 50.89 -55.72
C ASP A 1245 39.09 52.17 -55.34
N ASP A 1246 40.39 52.05 -55.08
CA ASP A 1246 41.29 53.18 -54.81
C ASP A 1246 41.69 53.85 -56.14
N GLY A 1247 40.73 54.51 -56.76
CA GLY A 1247 40.88 55.21 -58.02
C GLY A 1247 41.21 56.69 -57.87
N GLY A 1248 42.41 57.09 -58.29
CA GLY A 1248 42.75 58.47 -58.65
C GLY A 1248 43.37 59.33 -57.54
N THR A 1249 44.70 59.39 -57.53
CA THR A 1249 45.45 60.51 -56.93
C THR A 1249 45.45 61.71 -57.87
N LEU A 1250 45.36 62.91 -57.29
CA LEU A 1250 45.94 64.16 -57.79
C LEU A 1250 46.74 64.80 -56.65
#